data_AF-A0A2V8CKA2-F1
#
_entry.id   AF-A0A2V8CKA2-F1
#
_cell.length_a   1.000
_cell.length_b   1.000
_cell.length_c   1.000
_cell.angle_alpha   90.00
_cell.angle_beta   90.00
_cell.angle_gamma   90.00
#
_symmetry.space_group_name_H-M   'P 1'
#
loop_
_entity.id
_entity.type
_entity.pdbx_description
1 polymer ?
#
loop_
_entity_poly.entity_id
_entity_poly.type
_entity_poly.pdbx_seq_one_letter_code
_entity_poly.pdbx_strand_id
1 'polypeptide(L)'
;MAARLGRIGRSGATAALAATLMGLPGCGSSSRTAKEPAAVTFSKDIAPILFDQCAPCHRPGEAAPFSVLGYEEVRQRASRIVDVTRRRYMPPWLPSPGYGDFTGQRRLTDAQIATLRQWQQQGAQEGQAADLPPVPHFTEGWQLGEPDLVITLPTPYSVPAGTTDIWRNFVMPIPVPTSRYVKTVELRPGTAKVVHHALMAVDPTKASRRRDERDAEPGFEGMDMGDSQAPDGHILGWTPGMLPVPGDEGRGWLLKPGTDLVLQLHLMPSRQPQTVQPSVGFYFDSKSPAGPPMILIRLDADQALDIPAGEKDFVVTDAFKLPVDVDVLAVYPHAHFLARKMEGLAKLPDGTERPLIRIDDWDFKWQDVYRYAKPVSLTKGTTISMRYSYDNSAGNLRNPAHPPRRVTAGLRSSDEMAHLQLQVAARTDQDVALLKEALSRHQIEKNPGDAWAHYDLANVLRDNGDIDGAIARYREALRLAPDHGAAHNNLGVLLADHGQLEQAIDQYLLALRVEPDSADANFNLGNALSARGRTSDAIDLYQKALRLEPNMTEAHVNLGRAFAVQGKLDEAVAQFREAVRLDAGSAEAHNNLGAALGSLGRLDDAIGEFRRALQIEPNNARARDNLRVALEKVGPRAK
;
A
#
# COMPACT_ATOMS: atom_id res chain seq x y z
N MET A 1 19.04 45.88 53.95
CA MET A 1 18.69 45.26 55.25
C MET A 1 19.01 43.77 55.11
N ALA A 2 20.16 43.25 55.55
CA ALA A 2 20.60 43.09 56.94
C ALA A 2 19.62 42.22 57.76
N ALA A 3 19.96 41.12 58.46
CA ALA A 3 21.05 40.11 58.48
C ALA A 3 20.98 39.40 59.86
N ARG A 4 21.66 38.24 60.00
CA ARG A 4 21.99 37.51 61.26
C ARG A 4 20.91 36.53 61.81
N LEU A 5 21.19 35.22 61.87
CA LEU A 5 21.91 34.41 62.91
C LEU A 5 21.00 34.07 64.13
N GLY A 6 21.01 32.86 64.71
CA GLY A 6 21.83 31.66 64.44
C GLY A 6 21.37 30.42 65.24
N ARG A 7 22.11 29.29 65.11
CA ARG A 7 21.82 27.98 65.75
C ARG A 7 22.38 27.85 67.18
N ILE A 8 21.57 27.37 68.12
CA ILE A 8 21.88 26.48 69.28
C ILE A 8 20.57 25.66 69.54
N GLY A 9 20.52 24.37 69.91
CA GLY A 9 21.56 23.36 70.21
C GLY A 9 21.01 21.91 70.20
N ARG A 10 21.54 21.02 71.06
CA ARG A 10 21.17 19.60 71.32
C ARG A 10 21.67 19.19 72.72
N SER A 11 20.97 18.30 73.44
CA SER A 11 21.45 16.94 73.82
C SER A 11 20.68 16.25 74.96
N GLY A 12 20.42 14.94 74.81
CA GLY A 12 20.41 13.91 75.88
C GLY A 12 19.13 13.77 76.72
N ALA A 13 18.76 12.58 77.24
CA ALA A 13 19.32 11.23 77.09
C ALA A 13 18.24 10.15 77.33
N THR A 14 18.58 8.88 77.07
CA THR A 14 17.70 7.69 77.18
C THR A 14 17.63 7.09 78.58
N ALA A 15 16.46 6.57 78.99
CA ALA A 15 16.33 5.51 79.99
C ALA A 15 15.08 4.66 79.72
N ALA A 16 15.18 3.34 79.91
CA ALA A 16 14.09 2.39 79.72
C ALA A 16 13.45 2.01 81.07
N LEU A 17 12.16 1.65 81.07
CA LEU A 17 11.53 0.97 82.20
C LEU A 17 10.61 -0.15 81.68
N ALA A 18 10.72 -1.34 82.27
CA ALA A 18 9.81 -2.45 82.05
C ALA A 18 8.67 -2.41 83.08
N ALA A 19 7.48 -2.87 82.71
CA ALA A 19 6.38 -3.13 83.63
C ALA A 19 5.58 -4.37 83.19
N THR A 20 5.20 -5.19 84.16
CA THR A 20 4.65 -6.56 83.95
C THR A 20 3.13 -6.59 84.14
N LEU A 21 2.49 -7.59 83.52
CA LEU A 21 1.06 -7.82 83.32
C LEU A 21 0.07 -7.53 84.47
N MET A 22 -1.03 -6.87 84.09
CA MET A 22 -2.45 -7.20 84.39
C MET A 22 -3.30 -6.76 83.17
N GLY A 23 -4.49 -7.31 82.85
CA GLY A 23 -5.14 -8.54 83.32
C GLY A 23 -6.64 -8.61 82.95
N LEU A 24 -7.05 -9.62 82.15
CA LEU A 24 -8.44 -9.98 81.74
C LEU A 24 -9.22 -8.98 80.85
N PRO A 25 -10.30 -9.40 80.14
CA PRO A 25 -10.61 -10.70 79.55
C PRO A 25 -10.79 -10.64 78.00
N GLY A 26 -11.00 -11.80 77.36
CA GLY A 26 -10.87 -11.95 75.90
C GLY A 26 -11.92 -11.26 75.02
N CYS A 27 -11.44 -10.69 73.91
CA CYS A 27 -12.19 -10.53 72.66
C CYS A 27 -11.64 -11.52 71.62
N GLY A 28 -12.52 -12.21 70.89
CA GLY A 28 -12.15 -13.36 70.07
C GLY A 28 -11.15 -13.03 68.95
N SER A 29 -10.11 -13.85 68.82
CA SER A 29 -9.23 -13.87 67.65
C SER A 29 -10.00 -14.40 66.44
N SER A 30 -10.76 -13.53 65.78
CA SER A 30 -11.12 -13.77 64.38
C SER A 30 -9.85 -13.69 63.54
N SER A 31 -9.18 -14.84 63.41
CA SER A 31 -8.17 -15.05 62.39
C SER A 31 -8.88 -14.89 61.05
N ARG A 32 -8.81 -13.68 60.49
CA ARG A 32 -8.97 -13.50 59.05
C ARG A 32 -7.82 -14.25 58.41
N THR A 33 -8.02 -15.54 58.16
CA THR A 33 -7.25 -16.28 57.17
C THR A 33 -7.27 -15.41 55.91
N ALA A 34 -6.10 -14.87 55.56
CA ALA A 34 -5.94 -14.19 54.30
C ALA A 34 -6.30 -15.23 53.24
N LYS A 35 -7.46 -15.05 52.61
CA LYS A 35 -8.02 -16.01 51.64
C LYS A 35 -6.93 -16.22 50.60
N GLU A 36 -6.41 -17.44 50.48
CA GLU A 36 -5.29 -17.71 49.58
C GLU A 36 -5.65 -17.17 48.18
N PRO A 37 -4.74 -16.45 47.52
CA PRO A 37 -5.02 -15.90 46.21
C PRO A 37 -5.38 -17.06 45.29
N ALA A 38 -6.56 -16.96 44.66
CA ALA A 38 -7.12 -18.04 43.86
C ALA A 38 -6.07 -18.63 42.90
N ALA A 39 -6.04 -19.95 42.80
CA ALA A 39 -5.11 -20.63 41.91
C ALA A 39 -5.38 -20.19 40.47
N VAL A 40 -4.36 -19.58 39.86
CA VAL A 40 -4.35 -19.22 38.44
C VAL A 40 -3.97 -20.47 37.69
N THR A 41 -4.73 -20.81 36.67
CA THR A 41 -4.60 -22.08 35.93
C THR A 41 -4.52 -21.83 34.43
N PHE A 42 -3.92 -22.78 33.70
CA PHE A 42 -3.81 -22.66 32.25
C PHE A 42 -5.19 -22.55 31.60
N SER A 43 -6.05 -23.54 31.84
CA SER A 43 -7.37 -23.65 31.20
C SER A 43 -8.20 -22.39 31.39
N LYS A 44 -8.31 -21.89 32.61
CA LYS A 44 -9.20 -20.78 32.95
C LYS A 44 -8.62 -19.40 32.66
N ASP A 45 -7.35 -19.18 32.97
CA ASP A 45 -6.80 -17.82 33.12
C ASP A 45 -5.71 -17.48 32.09
N ILE A 46 -5.03 -18.49 31.51
CA ILE A 46 -3.88 -18.30 30.61
C ILE A 46 -4.22 -18.63 29.17
N ALA A 47 -4.97 -19.70 28.94
CA ALA A 47 -5.44 -20.08 27.62
C ALA A 47 -6.24 -18.95 26.96
N PRO A 48 -7.20 -18.25 27.61
CA PRO A 48 -7.86 -17.09 27.00
C PRO A 48 -6.88 -15.99 26.57
N ILE A 49 -5.85 -15.72 27.38
CA ILE A 49 -4.83 -14.71 27.08
C ILE A 49 -4.00 -15.12 25.87
N LEU A 50 -3.47 -16.35 25.86
CA LEU A 50 -2.58 -16.81 24.79
C LEU A 50 -3.33 -17.12 23.48
N PHE A 51 -4.57 -17.59 23.56
CA PHE A 51 -5.40 -17.89 22.40
C PHE A 51 -5.79 -16.62 21.63
N ASP A 52 -6.14 -15.56 22.35
CA ASP A 52 -6.48 -14.26 21.76
C ASP A 52 -5.24 -13.48 21.29
N GLN A 53 -4.19 -13.41 22.11
CA GLN A 53 -3.09 -12.46 21.91
C GLN A 53 -1.85 -13.07 21.22
N CYS A 54 -1.67 -14.39 21.26
CA CYS A 54 -0.43 -15.06 20.82
C CYS A 54 -0.64 -16.13 19.75
N ALA A 55 -1.76 -16.86 19.76
CA ALA A 55 -2.01 -17.98 18.85
C ALA A 55 -2.01 -17.66 17.35
N PRO A 56 -2.37 -16.45 16.86
CA PRO A 56 -2.24 -16.12 15.43
C PRO A 56 -0.83 -16.35 14.88
N CYS A 57 0.21 -16.12 15.71
CA CYS A 57 1.61 -16.42 15.38
C CYS A 57 2.07 -17.79 15.92
N HIS A 58 1.59 -18.17 17.10
CA HIS A 58 1.98 -19.37 17.84
C HIS A 58 0.99 -20.52 17.64
N ARG A 59 0.88 -20.99 16.39
CA ARG A 59 0.11 -22.17 15.99
C ARG A 59 0.93 -23.02 15.00
N PRO A 60 0.61 -24.31 14.82
CA PRO A 60 1.30 -25.16 13.84
C PRO A 60 1.27 -24.55 12.44
N GLY A 61 2.41 -24.59 11.74
CA GLY A 61 2.57 -24.05 10.38
C GLY A 61 2.95 -22.57 10.28
N GLU A 62 2.82 -21.79 11.37
CA GLU A 62 3.10 -20.35 11.37
C GLU A 62 4.56 -19.98 11.73
N ALA A 63 4.84 -18.68 11.69
CA ALA A 63 6.19 -18.13 11.89
C ALA A 63 6.81 -18.40 13.26
N ALA A 64 6.03 -18.61 14.33
CA ALA A 64 6.59 -18.80 15.66
C ALA A 64 7.05 -20.26 15.92
N PRO A 65 8.14 -20.48 16.66
CA PRO A 65 8.79 -21.80 16.75
C PRO A 65 8.11 -22.82 17.68
N PHE A 66 6.90 -22.55 18.19
CA PHE A 66 6.11 -23.45 19.03
C PHE A 66 4.65 -22.98 19.12
N SER A 67 3.73 -23.89 19.45
CA SER A 67 2.31 -23.59 19.62
C SER A 67 1.99 -23.13 21.04
N VAL A 68 1.06 -22.19 21.19
CA VAL A 68 0.45 -21.86 22.50
C VAL A 68 -0.92 -22.52 22.70
N LEU A 69 -1.37 -23.34 21.75
CA LEU A 69 -2.69 -23.97 21.79
C LEU A 69 -2.80 -25.13 22.81
N GLY A 70 -1.67 -25.71 23.23
CA GLY A 70 -1.62 -26.86 24.14
C GLY A 70 -0.89 -26.56 25.45
N TYR A 71 -1.42 -27.05 26.57
CA TYR A 71 -0.90 -26.82 27.92
C TYR A 71 0.59 -27.16 28.05
N GLU A 72 1.01 -28.36 27.66
CA GLU A 72 2.38 -28.85 27.86
C GLU A 72 3.44 -27.98 27.14
N GLU A 73 3.17 -27.55 25.90
CA GLU A 73 4.09 -26.69 25.16
C GLU A 73 4.27 -25.32 25.83
N VAL A 74 3.19 -24.77 26.39
CA VAL A 74 3.18 -23.50 27.13
C VAL A 74 3.86 -23.67 28.49
N ARG A 75 3.55 -24.74 29.25
CA ARG A 75 4.14 -25.08 30.55
C ARG A 75 5.65 -25.16 30.47
N GLN A 76 6.19 -25.90 29.49
CA GLN A 76 7.62 -26.04 29.25
C GLN A 76 8.33 -24.70 28.96
N ARG A 77 7.58 -23.69 28.52
CA ARG A 77 8.08 -22.37 28.12
C ARG A 77 7.65 -21.24 29.07
N ALA A 78 6.94 -21.54 30.16
CA ALA A 78 6.29 -20.56 31.04
C ALA A 78 7.26 -19.46 31.51
N SER A 79 8.45 -19.82 31.98
CA SER A 79 9.48 -18.87 32.41
C SER A 79 9.95 -17.92 31.29
N ARG A 80 10.04 -18.42 30.04
CA ARG A 80 10.42 -17.60 28.88
C ARG A 80 9.27 -16.69 28.45
N ILE A 81 8.04 -17.20 28.44
CA ILE A 81 6.82 -16.42 28.15
C ILE A 81 6.70 -15.26 29.14
N VAL A 82 6.84 -15.52 30.43
CA VAL A 82 6.79 -14.48 31.48
C VAL A 82 7.93 -13.46 31.32
N ASP A 83 9.14 -13.90 30.97
CA ASP A 83 10.26 -12.96 30.81
C ASP A 83 10.11 -12.04 29.59
N VAL A 84 9.74 -12.58 28.42
CA VAL A 84 9.56 -11.75 27.20
C VAL A 84 8.36 -10.81 27.30
N THR A 85 7.28 -11.25 27.96
CA THR A 85 6.08 -10.41 28.16
C THR A 85 6.34 -9.32 29.19
N ARG A 86 6.96 -9.65 30.34
CA ARG A 86 7.35 -8.67 31.37
C ARG A 86 8.31 -7.60 30.86
N ARG A 87 9.28 -7.97 30.00
CA ARG A 87 10.25 -7.03 29.41
C ARG A 87 9.68 -6.16 28.30
N ARG A 88 8.42 -6.37 27.92
CA ARG A 88 7.79 -5.78 26.75
C ARG A 88 8.56 -6.05 25.44
N TYR A 89 9.03 -7.29 25.27
CA TYR A 89 9.71 -7.74 24.04
C TYR A 89 8.74 -8.36 23.03
N MET A 90 7.72 -9.11 23.50
CA MET A 90 6.71 -9.79 22.66
C MET A 90 5.46 -10.09 23.50
N PRO A 91 4.22 -10.13 22.95
CA PRO A 91 3.76 -9.75 21.60
C PRO A 91 3.82 -8.22 21.35
N PRO A 92 3.81 -7.72 20.09
CA PRO A 92 4.23 -6.35 19.75
C PRO A 92 3.51 -5.27 20.56
N TRP A 93 4.32 -4.41 21.18
CA TRP A 93 3.86 -3.42 22.16
C TRP A 93 3.49 -2.07 21.54
N LEU A 94 3.34 -2.03 20.22
CA LEU A 94 3.13 -0.82 19.42
C LEU A 94 1.70 -0.77 18.86
N PRO A 95 1.11 0.42 18.67
CA PRO A 95 1.60 1.74 19.08
C PRO A 95 1.19 2.03 20.54
N SER A 96 1.92 2.89 21.25
CA SER A 96 1.73 3.22 22.68
C SER A 96 0.25 3.36 23.09
N PRO A 97 -0.16 2.82 24.26
CA PRO A 97 -1.57 2.77 24.64
C PRO A 97 -2.16 4.17 24.83
N GLY A 98 -3.39 4.38 24.35
CA GLY A 98 -4.10 5.66 24.45
C GLY A 98 -3.89 6.62 23.27
N TYR A 99 -3.05 6.26 22.29
CA TYR A 99 -2.72 7.09 21.13
C TYR A 99 -3.26 6.46 19.83
N GLY A 100 -4.59 6.36 19.75
CA GLY A 100 -5.34 5.72 18.66
C GLY A 100 -6.05 4.42 19.08
N ASP A 101 -7.23 4.20 18.53
CA ASP A 101 -8.04 2.97 18.72
C ASP A 101 -7.96 2.13 17.44
N PHE A 102 -7.21 1.03 17.50
CA PHE A 102 -6.81 0.25 16.31
C PHE A 102 -7.35 -1.18 16.38
N THR A 103 -7.78 -1.72 15.23
CA THR A 103 -8.18 -3.13 15.11
C THR A 103 -6.98 -4.06 15.35
N GLY A 104 -7.21 -5.20 15.99
CA GLY A 104 -6.20 -6.26 16.07
C GLY A 104 -4.98 -5.94 16.96
N GLN A 105 -5.09 -4.98 17.89
CA GLN A 105 -4.05 -4.74 18.89
C GLN A 105 -3.81 -5.99 19.76
N ARG A 106 -2.67 -6.66 19.58
CA ARG A 106 -2.27 -7.84 20.37
C ARG A 106 -1.42 -7.49 21.59
N ARG A 107 -1.84 -6.45 22.30
CA ARG A 107 -1.16 -5.98 23.52
C ARG A 107 -1.70 -6.73 24.74
N LEU A 108 -0.78 -7.31 25.50
CA LEU A 108 -1.05 -7.71 26.89
C LEU A 108 -1.15 -6.50 27.81
N THR A 109 -2.27 -6.41 28.53
CA THR A 109 -2.44 -5.48 29.65
C THR A 109 -1.55 -5.84 30.83
N ASP A 110 -1.23 -4.87 31.68
CA ASP A 110 -0.42 -5.09 32.89
C ASP A 110 -1.04 -6.14 33.83
N ALA A 111 -2.38 -6.25 33.85
CA ALA A 111 -3.10 -7.31 34.55
C ALA A 111 -2.84 -8.69 33.94
N GLN A 112 -2.93 -8.85 32.61
CA GLN A 112 -2.63 -10.12 31.94
C GLN A 112 -1.16 -10.56 32.14
N ILE A 113 -0.21 -9.61 32.11
CA ILE A 113 1.21 -9.88 32.42
C ILE A 113 1.36 -10.36 33.88
N ALA A 114 0.65 -9.74 34.82
CA ALA A 114 0.63 -10.17 36.21
C ALA A 114 0.03 -11.58 36.38
N THR A 115 -1.05 -11.92 35.66
CA THR A 115 -1.65 -13.25 35.63
C THR A 115 -0.67 -14.31 35.10
N LEU A 116 -0.02 -14.06 33.96
CA LEU A 116 1.02 -14.94 33.39
C LEU A 116 2.14 -15.21 34.40
N ARG A 117 2.62 -14.16 35.07
CA ARG A 117 3.63 -14.26 36.13
C ARG A 117 3.12 -15.05 37.34
N GLN A 118 1.90 -14.78 37.82
CA GLN A 118 1.34 -15.47 38.98
C GLN A 118 1.18 -16.97 38.72
N TRP A 119 0.68 -17.35 37.55
CA TRP A 119 0.59 -18.75 37.11
C TRP A 119 1.95 -19.45 37.12
N GLN A 120 2.98 -18.82 36.55
CA GLN A 120 4.35 -19.35 36.56
C GLN A 120 4.91 -19.49 37.99
N GLN A 121 4.62 -18.53 38.87
CA GLN A 121 5.02 -18.57 40.29
C GLN A 121 4.26 -19.64 41.09
N GLN A 122 3.03 -19.98 40.70
CA GLN A 122 2.20 -21.05 41.29
C GLN A 122 2.48 -22.45 40.69
N GLY A 123 3.55 -22.59 39.89
CA GLY A 123 3.98 -23.88 39.32
C GLY A 123 3.38 -24.23 37.96
N ALA A 124 2.80 -23.26 37.26
CA ALA A 124 2.22 -23.41 35.92
C ALA A 124 1.15 -24.51 35.83
N GLN A 125 0.15 -24.46 36.71
CA GLN A 125 -0.90 -25.48 36.86
C GLN A 125 -1.85 -25.54 35.65
N GLU A 126 -2.33 -26.73 35.28
CA GLU A 126 -3.22 -26.90 34.13
C GLU A 126 -4.63 -26.35 34.38
N GLY A 127 -5.26 -26.72 35.50
CA GLY A 127 -6.67 -26.41 35.78
C GLY A 127 -7.61 -27.52 35.34
N GLN A 128 -8.91 -27.25 35.31
CA GLN A 128 -9.90 -28.23 34.87
C GLN A 128 -10.09 -28.15 33.35
N ALA A 129 -10.23 -29.29 32.69
CA ALA A 129 -10.50 -29.33 31.25
C ALA A 129 -11.81 -28.64 30.85
N ALA A 130 -12.79 -28.58 31.75
CA ALA A 130 -14.06 -27.88 31.55
C ALA A 130 -13.94 -26.34 31.58
N ASP A 131 -12.87 -25.79 32.16
CA ASP A 131 -12.60 -24.35 32.16
C ASP A 131 -11.84 -23.89 30.90
N LEU A 132 -11.35 -24.82 30.06
CA LEU A 132 -10.55 -24.51 28.87
C LEU A 132 -11.46 -23.87 27.80
N PRO A 133 -11.18 -22.64 27.32
CA PRO A 133 -11.94 -22.06 26.23
C PRO A 133 -11.79 -22.89 24.95
N PRO A 134 -12.74 -22.79 24.00
CA PRO A 134 -12.59 -23.39 22.68
C PRO A 134 -11.26 -22.97 22.05
N VAL A 135 -10.47 -23.96 21.60
CA VAL A 135 -9.22 -23.71 20.88
C VAL A 135 -9.55 -22.92 19.61
N PRO A 136 -8.88 -21.78 19.33
CA PRO A 136 -9.15 -20.97 18.15
C PRO A 136 -9.06 -21.81 16.88
N HIS A 137 -10.15 -21.82 16.13
CA HIS A 137 -10.16 -22.36 14.78
C HIS A 137 -9.59 -21.31 13.82
N PHE A 138 -8.70 -21.75 12.94
CA PHE A 138 -8.14 -20.94 11.87
C PHE A 138 -8.32 -21.70 10.56
N THR A 139 -8.74 -21.01 9.51
CA THR A 139 -8.90 -21.61 8.18
C THR A 139 -7.56 -22.18 7.70
N GLU A 140 -7.57 -23.36 7.08
CA GLU A 140 -6.37 -23.89 6.42
C GLU A 140 -6.21 -23.25 5.04
N GLY A 141 -5.00 -22.77 4.73
CA GLY A 141 -4.75 -22.00 3.51
C GLY A 141 -5.16 -20.53 3.65
N TRP A 142 -6.12 -20.10 2.83
CA TRP A 142 -6.54 -18.70 2.71
C TRP A 142 -7.52 -18.31 3.82
N GLN A 143 -7.18 -17.31 4.64
CA GLN A 143 -7.99 -16.97 5.83
C GLN A 143 -9.29 -16.26 5.46
N LEU A 144 -9.32 -15.49 4.36
CA LEU A 144 -10.52 -14.79 3.89
C LEU A 144 -11.50 -15.69 3.08
N GLY A 145 -11.17 -16.98 2.91
CA GLY A 145 -11.86 -17.88 1.99
C GLY A 145 -11.12 -18.04 0.67
N GLU A 146 -11.70 -18.77 -0.28
CA GLU A 146 -11.09 -19.00 -1.60
C GLU A 146 -10.97 -17.69 -2.41
N PRO A 147 -9.77 -17.28 -2.86
CA PRO A 147 -9.60 -16.10 -3.70
C PRO A 147 -10.18 -16.29 -5.10
N ASP A 148 -10.74 -15.22 -5.68
CA ASP A 148 -11.20 -15.20 -7.08
C ASP A 148 -10.06 -15.46 -8.10
N LEU A 149 -8.83 -15.08 -7.73
CA LEU A 149 -7.62 -15.26 -8.52
C LEU A 149 -6.44 -15.48 -7.58
N VAL A 150 -5.64 -16.52 -7.85
CA VAL A 150 -4.35 -16.75 -7.18
C VAL A 150 -3.22 -16.57 -8.19
N ILE A 151 -2.25 -15.73 -7.84
CA ILE A 151 -0.98 -15.60 -8.54
C ILE A 151 0.09 -16.25 -7.67
N THR A 152 0.99 -17.03 -8.26
CA THR A 152 2.12 -17.67 -7.57
C THR A 152 3.40 -17.37 -8.33
N LEU A 153 4.50 -17.11 -7.63
CA LEU A 153 5.80 -16.90 -8.26
C LEU A 153 6.15 -18.13 -9.12
N PRO A 154 6.32 -18.00 -10.46
CA PRO A 154 6.44 -19.18 -11.34
C PRO A 154 7.65 -20.05 -11.02
N THR A 155 8.79 -19.41 -10.72
CA THR A 155 10.05 -20.07 -10.38
C THR A 155 10.38 -19.78 -8.91
N PRO A 156 10.49 -20.78 -8.02
CA PRO A 156 10.89 -20.57 -6.64
C PRO A 156 12.25 -19.86 -6.54
N TYR A 157 12.35 -18.86 -5.67
CA TYR A 157 13.60 -18.15 -5.41
C TYR A 157 14.43 -18.87 -4.34
N SER A 158 15.72 -19.08 -4.60
CA SER A 158 16.64 -19.68 -3.63
C SER A 158 17.33 -18.60 -2.82
N VAL A 159 16.99 -18.53 -1.53
CA VAL A 159 17.66 -17.63 -0.59
C VAL A 159 18.98 -18.29 -0.17
N PRO A 160 20.15 -17.73 -0.48
CA PRO A 160 21.44 -18.32 -0.11
C PRO A 160 21.66 -18.31 1.40
N ALA A 161 22.55 -19.17 1.89
CA ALA A 161 23.04 -19.07 3.25
C ALA A 161 23.93 -17.81 3.40
N GLY A 162 23.73 -17.02 4.45
CA GLY A 162 24.43 -15.74 4.60
C GLY A 162 24.22 -15.09 5.97
N THR A 163 24.82 -13.91 6.14
CA THR A 163 24.75 -13.09 7.36
C THR A 163 24.12 -11.71 7.15
N THR A 164 23.71 -11.41 5.92
CA THR A 164 23.08 -10.14 5.51
C THR A 164 21.64 -10.38 5.05
N ASP A 165 20.79 -9.39 5.27
CA ASP A 165 19.44 -9.36 4.72
C ASP A 165 19.48 -9.29 3.18
N ILE A 166 18.47 -9.84 2.52
CA ILE A 166 18.26 -9.77 1.07
C ILE A 166 16.94 -9.06 0.79
N TRP A 167 16.93 -8.18 -0.20
CA TRP A 167 15.74 -7.48 -0.68
C TRP A 167 15.54 -7.82 -2.14
N ARG A 168 14.38 -8.38 -2.48
CA ARG A 168 14.06 -8.88 -3.83
C ARG A 168 12.64 -8.49 -4.21
N ASN A 169 12.49 -7.94 -5.41
CA ASN A 169 11.23 -7.47 -5.98
C ASN A 169 10.80 -8.44 -7.07
N PHE A 170 9.82 -9.29 -6.78
CA PHE A 170 9.30 -10.26 -7.73
C PHE A 170 8.20 -9.64 -8.58
N VAL A 171 8.31 -9.77 -9.91
CA VAL A 171 7.29 -9.26 -10.84
C VAL A 171 6.44 -10.42 -11.33
N MET A 172 5.12 -10.27 -11.23
CA MET A 172 4.17 -11.31 -11.62
C MET A 172 3.01 -10.69 -12.41
N PRO A 173 2.82 -11.07 -13.69
CA PRO A 173 1.68 -10.61 -14.49
C PRO A 173 0.35 -10.98 -13.83
N ILE A 174 -0.58 -10.03 -13.77
CA ILE A 174 -1.93 -10.27 -13.23
C ILE A 174 -2.86 -10.65 -14.39
N PRO A 175 -3.30 -11.92 -14.50
CA PRO A 175 -4.02 -12.42 -15.67
C PRO A 175 -5.51 -12.06 -15.65
N VAL A 176 -5.84 -10.76 -15.69
CA VAL A 176 -7.21 -10.28 -15.86
C VAL A 176 -7.47 -9.88 -17.32
N PRO A 177 -8.49 -10.45 -18.01
CA PRO A 177 -8.80 -10.13 -19.41
C PRO A 177 -9.55 -8.81 -19.56
N THR A 178 -10.22 -8.35 -18.50
CA THR A 178 -10.98 -7.10 -18.42
C THR A 178 -10.67 -6.43 -17.08
N SER A 179 -10.91 -5.13 -16.98
CA SER A 179 -10.68 -4.40 -15.73
C SER A 179 -11.59 -4.93 -14.61
N ARG A 180 -11.05 -5.06 -13.39
CA ARG A 180 -11.78 -5.50 -12.20
C ARG A 180 -11.45 -4.61 -11.00
N TYR A 181 -12.42 -4.44 -10.11
CA TYR A 181 -12.17 -3.77 -8.83
C TYR A 181 -11.64 -4.79 -7.82
N VAL A 182 -10.42 -4.60 -7.32
CA VAL A 182 -9.84 -5.46 -6.27
C VAL A 182 -10.30 -4.92 -4.92
N LYS A 183 -11.01 -5.74 -4.15
CA LYS A 183 -11.50 -5.40 -2.80
C LYS A 183 -10.40 -5.51 -1.76
N THR A 184 -9.60 -6.58 -1.84
CA THR A 184 -8.46 -6.84 -0.96
C THR A 184 -7.52 -7.90 -1.57
N VAL A 185 -6.35 -8.06 -0.96
CA VAL A 185 -5.39 -9.13 -1.29
C VAL A 185 -4.91 -9.83 -0.02
N GLU A 186 -4.60 -11.12 -0.14
CA GLU A 186 -3.96 -11.92 0.91
C GLU A 186 -2.61 -12.47 0.39
N LEU A 187 -1.53 -12.28 1.15
CA LEU A 187 -0.22 -12.84 0.83
C LEU A 187 0.02 -14.13 1.61
N ARG A 188 0.42 -15.19 0.90
CA ARG A 188 1.03 -16.39 1.46
C ARG A 188 2.51 -16.42 1.04
N PRO A 189 3.48 -16.20 1.96
CA PRO A 189 4.90 -16.04 1.61
C PRO A 189 5.62 -17.32 1.15
N GLY A 190 4.93 -18.47 1.09
CA GLY A 190 5.51 -19.80 0.81
C GLY A 190 6.32 -20.36 1.99
N THR A 191 7.32 -19.61 2.47
CA THR A 191 8.20 -20.01 3.59
C THR A 191 8.35 -18.84 4.60
N ALA A 192 7.38 -18.70 5.50
CA ALA A 192 7.29 -17.59 6.46
C ALA A 192 8.50 -17.44 7.43
N LYS A 193 9.41 -18.41 7.49
CA LYS A 193 10.57 -18.41 8.42
C LYS A 193 11.67 -17.43 8.03
N VAL A 194 11.78 -17.05 6.75
CA VAL A 194 12.78 -16.08 6.27
C VAL A 194 12.19 -14.75 5.84
N VAL A 195 10.90 -14.69 5.48
CA VAL A 195 10.24 -13.43 5.09
C VAL A 195 9.96 -12.61 6.34
N HIS A 196 10.66 -11.49 6.49
CA HIS A 196 10.51 -10.56 7.61
C HIS A 196 9.31 -9.62 7.43
N HIS A 197 9.13 -9.12 6.21
CA HIS A 197 7.92 -8.44 5.76
C HIS A 197 7.83 -8.49 4.23
N ALA A 198 6.70 -8.05 3.70
CA ALA A 198 6.51 -7.83 2.27
C ALA A 198 5.74 -6.55 2.00
N LEU A 199 6.01 -5.95 0.83
CA LEU A 199 5.25 -4.84 0.26
C LEU A 199 4.76 -5.24 -1.13
N MET A 200 3.52 -4.89 -1.45
CA MET A 200 2.90 -5.13 -2.76
C MET A 200 2.56 -3.80 -3.42
N ALA A 201 3.02 -3.64 -4.66
CA ALA A 201 2.71 -2.52 -5.54
C ALA A 201 2.22 -3.06 -6.89
N VAL A 202 1.69 -2.18 -7.74
CA VAL A 202 1.29 -2.52 -9.10
C VAL A 202 2.07 -1.67 -10.12
N ASP A 203 2.43 -2.27 -11.24
CA ASP A 203 3.08 -1.59 -12.38
C ASP A 203 2.20 -1.77 -13.64
N PRO A 204 1.51 -0.71 -14.11
CA PRO A 204 0.75 -0.74 -15.36
C PRO A 204 1.64 -0.55 -16.62
N THR A 205 2.90 -0.15 -16.45
CA THR A 205 3.82 0.24 -17.54
C THR A 205 4.70 -0.92 -18.05
N LYS A 206 4.71 -2.04 -17.32
CA LYS A 206 5.58 -3.22 -17.53
C LYS A 206 7.09 -2.89 -17.36
N ALA A 207 7.45 -1.74 -16.78
CA ALA A 207 8.85 -1.33 -16.58
C ALA A 207 9.58 -2.22 -15.56
N SER A 208 8.89 -2.61 -14.49
CA SER A 208 9.36 -3.60 -13.52
C SER A 208 9.62 -4.95 -14.19
N ARG A 209 8.76 -5.38 -15.11
CA ARG A 209 8.96 -6.63 -15.88
C ARG A 209 10.19 -6.55 -16.77
N ARG A 210 10.38 -5.44 -17.48
CA ARG A 210 11.61 -5.20 -18.27
C ARG A 210 12.88 -5.17 -17.39
N ARG A 211 12.76 -4.87 -16.09
CA ARG A 211 13.88 -4.90 -15.12
C ARG A 211 14.15 -6.33 -14.62
N ASP A 212 13.11 -7.10 -14.32
CA ASP A 212 13.16 -8.53 -14.00
C ASP A 212 13.80 -9.33 -15.15
N GLU A 213 13.35 -9.11 -16.39
CA GLU A 213 13.90 -9.73 -17.62
C GLU A 213 15.40 -9.45 -17.89
N ARG A 214 16.01 -8.49 -17.18
CA ARG A 214 17.45 -8.18 -17.26
C ARG A 214 18.28 -8.78 -16.11
N ASP A 215 17.63 -9.27 -15.07
CA ASP A 215 18.28 -9.96 -13.95
C ASP A 215 18.47 -11.45 -14.31
N ALA A 216 19.40 -12.13 -13.62
CA ALA A 216 19.70 -13.55 -13.85
C ALA A 216 18.88 -14.49 -12.95
N GLU A 217 18.32 -13.97 -11.86
CA GLU A 217 17.42 -14.69 -10.96
C GLU A 217 16.00 -14.08 -11.02
N PRO A 218 14.93 -14.76 -10.56
CA PRO A 218 13.58 -14.19 -10.55
C PRO A 218 13.48 -12.88 -9.77
N GLY A 219 12.82 -11.87 -10.35
CA GLY A 219 12.70 -10.52 -9.78
C GLY A 219 13.95 -9.66 -10.00
N PHE A 220 14.06 -8.55 -9.27
CA PHE A 220 15.26 -7.70 -9.25
C PHE A 220 15.66 -7.28 -7.83
N GLU A 221 16.95 -7.04 -7.59
CA GLU A 221 17.47 -6.72 -6.26
C GLU A 221 17.16 -5.28 -5.78
N GLY A 222 17.13 -5.12 -4.45
CA GLY A 222 17.07 -3.83 -3.76
C GLY A 222 15.72 -3.50 -3.10
N MET A 223 15.68 -2.37 -2.38
CA MET A 223 14.45 -1.83 -1.75
C MET A 223 13.69 -0.86 -2.66
N ASP A 224 14.33 -0.41 -3.73
CA ASP A 224 13.70 0.31 -4.82
C ASP A 224 12.78 -0.64 -5.61
N MET A 225 11.49 -0.33 -5.70
CA MET A 225 10.49 -1.11 -6.45
C MET A 225 10.30 -0.62 -7.90
N GLY A 226 11.14 0.30 -8.37
CA GLY A 226 11.04 0.93 -9.70
C GLY A 226 9.77 1.76 -9.84
N ASP A 227 9.23 1.79 -11.06
CA ASP A 227 8.04 2.58 -11.43
C ASP A 227 6.70 2.01 -10.91
N SER A 228 6.74 1.07 -9.96
CA SER A 228 5.54 0.48 -9.37
C SER A 228 4.97 1.34 -8.24
N GLN A 229 3.64 1.36 -8.15
CA GLN A 229 2.90 2.28 -7.29
C GLN A 229 1.94 1.55 -6.35
N ALA A 230 1.68 2.17 -5.19
CA ALA A 230 0.58 1.76 -4.31
C ALA A 230 -0.77 2.01 -5.03
N PRO A 231 -1.65 0.99 -5.18
CA PRO A 231 -2.86 1.14 -5.98
C PRO A 231 -3.93 1.97 -5.27
N ASP A 232 -4.42 3.04 -5.91
CA ASP A 232 -5.53 3.92 -5.46
C ASP A 232 -5.60 4.15 -3.94
N GLY A 233 -4.47 4.53 -3.34
CA GLY A 233 -4.36 4.85 -1.92
C GLY A 233 -4.34 3.66 -0.96
N HIS A 234 -4.09 2.43 -1.44
CA HIS A 234 -4.01 1.22 -0.61
C HIS A 234 -2.60 0.92 -0.11
N ILE A 235 -2.48 0.68 1.20
CA ILE A 235 -1.22 0.21 1.83
C ILE A 235 -1.25 -1.32 1.92
N LEU A 236 -0.61 -1.98 0.95
CA LEU A 236 -0.57 -3.43 0.80
C LEU A 236 0.72 -4.01 1.40
N GLY A 237 0.87 -3.88 2.72
CA GLY A 237 1.94 -4.50 3.48
C GLY A 237 1.54 -5.84 4.09
N TRP A 238 2.53 -6.69 4.39
CA TRP A 238 2.36 -7.93 5.15
C TRP A 238 3.52 -8.14 6.12
N THR A 239 3.24 -8.64 7.33
CA THR A 239 4.23 -9.08 8.31
C THR A 239 3.85 -10.44 8.93
N PRO A 240 4.82 -11.20 9.48
CA PRO A 240 4.56 -12.48 10.13
C PRO A 240 3.48 -12.44 11.20
N GLY A 241 2.37 -13.12 10.93
CA GLY A 241 1.21 -13.20 11.80
C GLY A 241 0.21 -12.04 11.67
N MET A 242 0.41 -11.10 10.75
CA MET A 242 -0.65 -10.17 10.34
C MET A 242 -1.86 -10.99 9.84
N LEU A 243 -3.06 -10.70 10.36
CA LEU A 243 -4.29 -11.30 9.83
C LEU A 243 -4.71 -10.48 8.60
N PRO A 244 -5.12 -11.12 7.50
CA PRO A 244 -5.56 -10.41 6.31
C PRO A 244 -6.86 -9.65 6.59
N VAL A 245 -7.03 -8.52 5.91
CA VAL A 245 -8.16 -7.62 6.09
C VAL A 245 -9.19 -7.92 4.99
N PRO A 246 -10.46 -8.22 5.31
CA PRO A 246 -11.48 -8.58 4.32
C PRO A 246 -11.77 -7.53 3.23
N GLY A 247 -11.35 -6.27 3.47
CA GLY A 247 -11.67 -5.10 2.64
C GLY A 247 -13.10 -4.61 2.86
N ASP A 248 -13.30 -3.30 2.74
CA ASP A 248 -14.64 -2.69 2.76
C ASP A 248 -15.26 -2.82 1.37
N GLU A 249 -16.54 -3.23 1.29
CA GLU A 249 -17.27 -3.25 0.01
C GLU A 249 -17.37 -1.84 -0.59
N GLY A 250 -17.22 -1.74 -1.91
CA GLY A 250 -17.31 -0.47 -2.60
C GLY A 250 -16.15 0.50 -2.32
N ARG A 251 -14.99 0.01 -1.86
CA ARG A 251 -13.73 0.77 -1.75
C ARG A 251 -12.56 0.17 -2.54
N GLY A 252 -12.81 -0.84 -3.36
CA GLY A 252 -11.77 -1.51 -4.14
C GLY A 252 -11.09 -0.62 -5.18
N TRP A 253 -9.84 -0.93 -5.51
CA TRP A 253 -9.04 -0.21 -6.52
C TRP A 253 -9.22 -0.79 -7.92
N LEU A 254 -9.06 0.01 -8.96
CA LEU A 254 -9.24 -0.44 -10.34
C LEU A 254 -7.97 -1.12 -10.86
N LEU A 255 -8.02 -2.45 -10.98
CA LEU A 255 -7.00 -3.22 -11.69
C LEU A 255 -7.36 -3.29 -13.18
N LYS A 256 -6.44 -2.86 -14.05
CA LYS A 256 -6.56 -2.93 -15.52
C LYS A 256 -5.85 -4.18 -16.08
N PRO A 257 -6.26 -4.69 -17.25
CA PRO A 257 -5.50 -5.69 -18.01
C PRO A 257 -4.05 -5.26 -18.23
N GLY A 258 -3.13 -6.23 -18.33
CA GLY A 258 -1.72 -5.97 -18.61
C GLY A 258 -0.87 -5.49 -17.41
N THR A 259 -1.50 -5.16 -16.27
CA THR A 259 -0.83 -4.75 -15.04
C THR A 259 0.00 -5.88 -14.42
N ASP A 260 1.20 -5.56 -13.94
CA ASP A 260 2.04 -6.44 -13.14
C ASP A 260 1.85 -6.20 -11.63
N LEU A 261 1.89 -7.27 -10.84
CA LEU A 261 2.11 -7.22 -9.39
C LEU A 261 3.61 -7.17 -9.13
N VAL A 262 4.07 -6.20 -8.34
CA VAL A 262 5.45 -6.13 -7.84
C VAL A 262 5.42 -6.43 -6.35
N LEU A 263 5.94 -7.60 -5.98
CA LEU A 263 6.01 -8.09 -4.61
C LEU A 263 7.46 -7.98 -4.10
N GLN A 264 7.73 -7.00 -3.25
CA GLN A 264 8.99 -6.91 -2.53
C GLN A 264 8.96 -7.82 -1.30
N LEU A 265 9.96 -8.68 -1.15
CA LEU A 265 10.23 -9.42 0.09
C LEU A 265 11.52 -8.91 0.75
N HIS A 266 11.43 -8.62 2.06
CA HIS A 266 12.60 -8.51 2.94
C HIS A 266 12.89 -9.89 3.54
N LEU A 267 14.04 -10.45 3.20
CA LEU A 267 14.45 -11.81 3.55
C LEU A 267 15.58 -11.77 4.58
N MET A 268 15.36 -12.38 5.75
CA MET A 268 16.37 -12.48 6.81
C MET A 268 17.48 -13.48 6.44
N PRO A 269 18.72 -13.24 6.88
CA PRO A 269 19.82 -14.19 6.71
C PRO A 269 19.54 -15.53 7.37
N SER A 270 19.79 -16.61 6.63
CA SER A 270 19.68 -17.98 7.09
C SER A 270 21.05 -18.66 7.11
N ARG A 271 21.26 -19.58 8.08
CA ARG A 271 22.48 -20.42 8.15
C ARG A 271 22.53 -21.53 7.11
N GLN A 272 21.41 -21.80 6.46
CA GLN A 272 21.25 -22.82 5.43
C GLN A 272 20.47 -22.20 4.27
N PRO A 273 20.70 -22.62 3.00
CA PRO A 273 19.87 -22.17 1.90
C PRO A 273 18.39 -22.43 2.20
N GLN A 274 17.51 -21.51 1.80
CA GLN A 274 16.06 -21.64 1.91
C GLN A 274 15.43 -21.40 0.54
N THR A 275 14.15 -21.75 0.40
CA THR A 275 13.39 -21.52 -0.83
C THR A 275 12.14 -20.74 -0.48
N VAL A 276 11.83 -19.69 -1.24
CA VAL A 276 10.58 -18.93 -1.14
C VAL A 276 9.83 -19.00 -2.47
N GLN A 277 8.54 -19.25 -2.39
CA GLN A 277 7.63 -19.21 -3.54
C GLN A 277 6.32 -18.59 -3.05
N PRO A 278 6.23 -17.25 -3.03
CA PRO A 278 5.03 -16.57 -2.55
C PRO A 278 3.85 -16.76 -3.52
N SER A 279 2.65 -16.70 -2.95
CA SER A 279 1.39 -16.61 -3.68
C SER A 279 0.55 -15.46 -3.13
N VAL A 280 -0.11 -14.71 -4.01
CA VAL A 280 -1.05 -13.64 -3.64
C VAL A 280 -2.44 -14.01 -4.14
N GLY A 281 -3.40 -14.05 -3.23
CA GLY A 281 -4.82 -14.21 -3.50
C GLY A 281 -5.47 -12.83 -3.68
N PHE A 282 -6.16 -12.63 -4.79
CA PHE A 282 -6.95 -11.44 -5.09
C PHE A 282 -8.42 -11.74 -4.86
N TYR A 283 -9.10 -10.83 -4.17
CA TYR A 283 -10.54 -10.86 -3.95
C TYR A 283 -11.12 -9.64 -4.64
N PHE A 284 -12.05 -9.84 -5.57
CA PHE A 284 -12.62 -8.75 -6.37
C PHE A 284 -13.99 -8.32 -5.83
N ASP A 285 -14.31 -7.04 -5.99
CA ASP A 285 -15.67 -6.58 -5.84
C ASP A 285 -16.49 -6.95 -7.10
N SER A 286 -17.78 -7.17 -6.91
CA SER A 286 -18.76 -7.39 -7.99
C SER A 286 -19.28 -6.07 -8.56
N LYS A 287 -19.04 -4.95 -7.87
CA LYS A 287 -19.54 -3.62 -8.21
C LYS A 287 -18.39 -2.61 -8.26
N SER A 288 -18.64 -1.50 -8.96
CA SER A 288 -17.81 -0.30 -8.83
C SER A 288 -17.89 0.25 -7.40
N PRO A 289 -16.81 0.88 -6.89
CA PRO A 289 -16.83 1.71 -5.70
C PRO A 289 -18.02 2.68 -5.70
N ALA A 290 -18.61 2.86 -4.51
CA ALA A 290 -19.79 3.70 -4.31
C ALA A 290 -19.44 5.15 -3.92
N GLY A 291 -18.15 5.46 -3.81
CA GLY A 291 -17.62 6.77 -3.42
C GLY A 291 -16.21 6.98 -3.99
N PRO A 292 -15.60 8.14 -3.70
CA PRO A 292 -14.30 8.52 -4.24
C PRO A 292 -13.18 7.53 -3.82
N PRO A 293 -12.10 7.42 -4.61
CA PRO A 293 -10.94 6.59 -4.26
C PRO A 293 -10.26 7.09 -2.99
N MET A 294 -9.58 6.17 -2.30
CA MET A 294 -8.76 6.50 -1.14
C MET A 294 -7.46 7.19 -1.56
N ILE A 295 -6.88 7.96 -0.64
CA ILE A 295 -5.66 8.74 -0.85
C ILE A 295 -4.66 8.45 0.26
N LEU A 296 -3.37 8.41 -0.09
CA LEU A 296 -2.29 8.41 0.88
C LEU A 296 -1.78 9.83 1.08
N ILE A 297 -1.98 10.36 2.29
CA ILE A 297 -1.25 11.55 2.75
C ILE A 297 0.08 11.04 3.29
N ARG A 298 1.19 11.36 2.63
CA ARG A 298 2.54 11.11 3.14
C ARG A 298 3.09 12.40 3.75
N LEU A 299 3.44 12.32 5.02
CA LEU A 299 4.40 13.22 5.64
C LEU A 299 5.78 12.55 5.58
N ASP A 300 6.81 13.33 5.28
CA ASP A 300 8.19 12.86 5.29
C ASP A 300 9.18 13.99 5.62
N ALA A 301 10.35 13.64 6.16
CA ALA A 301 11.39 14.61 6.48
C ALA A 301 12.79 14.13 6.06
N ASP A 302 12.86 13.30 5.02
CA ASP A 302 14.10 12.66 4.56
C ASP A 302 15.17 13.70 4.18
N GLN A 303 14.78 14.82 3.57
CA GLN A 303 15.70 15.92 3.21
C GLN A 303 16.35 16.60 4.43
N ALA A 304 15.82 16.39 5.63
CA ALA A 304 16.39 16.87 6.90
C ALA A 304 17.23 15.80 7.63
N LEU A 305 17.29 14.55 7.14
CA LEU A 305 18.05 13.47 7.77
C LEU A 305 19.54 13.57 7.41
N ASP A 306 20.29 14.16 8.33
CA ASP A 306 21.74 14.27 8.29
C ASP A 306 22.31 14.12 9.72
N ILE A 307 22.24 12.90 10.24
CA ILE A 307 22.43 12.57 11.66
C ILE A 307 23.93 12.40 11.96
N PRO A 308 24.55 13.26 12.78
CA PRO A 308 25.96 13.14 13.14
C PRO A 308 26.25 11.85 13.94
N ALA A 309 27.47 11.33 13.79
CA ALA A 309 27.95 10.23 14.65
C ALA A 309 27.97 10.67 16.12
N GLY A 310 27.34 9.90 17.00
CA GLY A 310 27.28 10.21 18.44
C GLY A 310 26.07 11.01 18.90
N GLU A 311 25.27 11.57 17.98
CA GLU A 311 24.05 12.31 18.30
C GLU A 311 23.00 11.39 18.95
N LYS A 312 22.20 11.91 19.90
CA LYS A 312 21.30 11.14 20.77
C LYS A 312 19.82 11.51 20.68
N ASP A 313 19.50 12.73 20.24
CA ASP A 313 18.13 13.20 20.08
C ASP A 313 18.02 14.09 18.84
N PHE A 314 18.43 13.55 17.69
CA PHE A 314 18.21 14.21 16.40
C PHE A 314 16.72 14.16 16.09
N VAL A 315 16.08 15.31 15.87
CA VAL A 315 14.62 15.41 15.69
C VAL A 315 14.30 15.97 14.30
N VAL A 316 13.36 15.32 13.61
CA VAL A 316 12.77 15.83 12.37
C VAL A 316 11.25 15.83 12.46
N THR A 317 10.62 16.73 11.71
CA THR A 317 9.17 16.95 11.68
C THR A 317 8.72 17.34 10.29
N ASP A 318 7.49 16.99 9.94
CA ASP A 318 6.75 17.51 8.78
C ASP A 318 5.30 17.78 9.20
N ALA A 319 4.61 18.67 8.49
CA ALA A 319 3.24 19.03 8.78
C ALA A 319 2.48 19.46 7.51
N PHE A 320 1.28 18.90 7.31
CA PHE A 320 0.41 19.16 6.18
C PHE A 320 -0.95 19.66 6.66
N LYS A 321 -1.47 20.73 6.03
CA LYS A 321 -2.77 21.31 6.37
C LYS A 321 -3.84 20.83 5.41
N LEU A 322 -4.85 20.14 5.93
CA LEU A 322 -5.92 19.55 5.14
C LEU A 322 -6.74 20.62 4.37
N PRO A 323 -6.85 20.53 3.03
CA PRO A 323 -7.67 21.45 2.23
C PRO A 323 -9.17 21.12 2.28
N VAL A 324 -9.52 19.93 2.77
CA VAL A 324 -10.85 19.29 2.73
C VAL A 324 -11.09 18.46 4.00
N ASP A 325 -12.34 18.05 4.24
CA ASP A 325 -12.66 17.07 5.27
C ASP A 325 -12.24 15.66 4.84
N VAL A 326 -11.67 14.88 5.77
CA VAL A 326 -11.26 13.48 5.51
C VAL A 326 -11.60 12.56 6.69
N ASP A 327 -11.79 11.28 6.41
CA ASP A 327 -11.76 10.22 7.41
C ASP A 327 -10.45 9.44 7.30
N VAL A 328 -9.65 9.41 8.38
CA VAL A 328 -8.42 8.62 8.43
C VAL A 328 -8.77 7.17 8.78
N LEU A 329 -8.38 6.24 7.92
CA LEU A 329 -8.70 4.81 8.00
C LEU A 329 -7.54 3.99 8.59
N ALA A 330 -6.30 4.34 8.21
CA ALA A 330 -5.09 3.68 8.70
C ALA A 330 -3.92 4.65 8.76
N VAL A 331 -2.92 4.31 9.58
CA VAL A 331 -1.62 5.00 9.63
C VAL A 331 -0.48 3.99 9.50
N TYR A 332 0.53 4.34 8.73
CA TYR A 332 1.75 3.54 8.53
C TYR A 332 2.98 4.42 8.78
N PRO A 333 3.59 4.34 9.96
CA PRO A 333 4.89 4.95 10.23
C PRO A 333 6.01 4.08 9.67
N HIS A 334 7.09 4.70 9.19
CA HIS A 334 8.27 4.02 8.66
C HIS A 334 9.56 4.80 8.97
N ALA A 335 10.57 4.11 9.53
CA ALA A 335 11.90 4.60 9.87
C ALA A 335 12.85 3.42 10.20
N HIS A 336 14.17 3.62 10.19
CA HIS A 336 15.14 2.53 10.34
C HIS A 336 15.69 2.37 11.78
N PHE A 337 16.94 1.93 11.93
CA PHE A 337 17.50 1.40 13.18
C PHE A 337 17.85 2.45 14.25
N LEU A 338 18.10 3.70 13.85
CA LEU A 338 18.44 4.79 14.75
C LEU A 338 17.21 5.45 15.35
N ALA A 339 16.04 5.31 14.71
CA ALA A 339 14.79 5.84 15.22
C ALA A 339 14.46 5.26 16.61
N ARG A 340 14.05 6.16 17.52
CA ARG A 340 13.73 5.86 18.92
C ARG A 340 12.27 6.13 19.26
N LYS A 341 11.69 7.19 18.68
CA LYS A 341 10.28 7.57 18.88
C LYS A 341 9.67 8.08 17.60
N MET A 342 8.37 7.89 17.50
CA MET A 342 7.52 8.37 16.43
C MET A 342 6.22 8.90 17.02
N GLU A 343 5.78 10.09 16.61
CA GLU A 343 4.53 10.72 17.02
C GLU A 343 3.81 11.26 15.78
N GLY A 344 2.51 10.98 15.66
CA GLY A 344 1.62 11.53 14.65
C GLY A 344 0.44 12.23 15.32
N LEU A 345 0.16 13.47 14.94
CA LEU A 345 -0.79 14.36 15.63
C LEU A 345 -1.70 15.08 14.61
N ALA A 346 -2.96 15.30 14.96
CA ALA A 346 -3.86 16.18 14.24
C ALA A 346 -4.24 17.37 15.14
N LYS A 347 -3.88 18.58 14.74
CA LYS A 347 -4.30 19.83 15.39
C LYS A 347 -5.48 20.43 14.64
N LEU A 348 -6.66 20.38 15.24
CA LEU A 348 -7.91 20.86 14.65
C LEU A 348 -7.93 22.40 14.57
N PRO A 349 -8.82 23.00 13.75
CA PRO A 349 -8.91 24.46 13.59
C PRO A 349 -9.24 25.25 14.87
N ASP A 350 -9.85 24.61 15.86
CA ASP A 350 -10.13 25.15 17.20
C ASP A 350 -8.91 25.13 18.14
N GLY A 351 -7.79 24.53 17.70
CA GLY A 351 -6.59 24.32 18.47
C GLY A 351 -6.55 23.01 19.25
N THR A 352 -7.62 22.19 19.22
CA THR A 352 -7.67 20.89 19.88
C THR A 352 -6.68 19.93 19.23
N GLU A 353 -5.84 19.29 20.04
CA GLU A 353 -4.86 18.31 19.59
C GLU A 353 -5.39 16.88 19.80
N ARG A 354 -5.46 16.11 18.72
CA ARG A 354 -5.89 14.71 18.68
C ARG A 354 -4.72 13.83 18.23
N PRO A 355 -4.16 12.96 19.10
CA PRO A 355 -3.15 12.02 18.68
C PRO A 355 -3.70 11.04 17.64
N LEU A 356 -2.91 10.80 16.60
CA LEU A 356 -3.19 9.79 15.58
C LEU A 356 -2.43 8.50 15.92
N ILE A 357 -1.15 8.62 16.25
CA ILE A 357 -0.29 7.48 16.62
C ILE A 357 0.87 7.96 17.51
N ARG A 358 1.36 7.07 18.38
CA ARG A 358 2.60 7.29 19.14
C ARG A 358 3.33 5.98 19.34
N ILE A 359 4.64 5.99 19.20
CA ILE A 359 5.54 4.86 19.48
C ILE A 359 6.71 5.42 20.31
N ASP A 360 6.78 5.01 21.60
CA ASP A 360 7.81 5.51 22.54
C ASP A 360 9.11 4.69 22.55
N ASP A 361 9.10 3.47 21.99
CA ASP A 361 10.29 2.66 21.70
C ASP A 361 10.15 2.07 20.29
N TRP A 362 10.63 2.82 19.29
CA TRP A 362 10.63 2.38 17.90
C TRP A 362 11.53 1.16 17.70
N ASP A 363 11.03 0.15 16.99
CA ASP A 363 11.80 -1.02 16.56
C ASP A 363 11.55 -1.28 15.08
N PHE A 364 12.58 -1.14 14.26
CA PHE A 364 12.54 -1.43 12.81
C PHE A 364 12.02 -2.84 12.49
N LYS A 365 12.10 -3.79 13.43
CA LYS A 365 11.58 -5.16 13.28
C LYS A 365 10.06 -5.28 13.46
N TRP A 366 9.40 -4.21 13.88
CA TRP A 366 7.97 -4.16 14.20
C TRP A 366 7.30 -2.95 13.54
N GLN A 367 7.28 -2.98 12.20
CA GLN A 367 6.60 -1.98 11.38
C GLN A 367 5.32 -2.59 10.82
N ASP A 368 4.19 -1.90 10.97
CA ASP A 368 2.87 -2.43 10.62
C ASP A 368 1.92 -1.28 10.27
N VAL A 369 0.85 -1.60 9.53
CA VAL A 369 -0.17 -0.66 9.08
C VAL A 369 -1.34 -0.67 10.08
N TYR A 370 -1.32 0.29 11.01
CA TYR A 370 -2.28 0.41 12.09
C TYR A 370 -3.63 0.94 11.57
N ARG A 371 -4.60 0.04 11.41
CA ARG A 371 -5.98 0.35 10.96
C ARG A 371 -6.87 0.71 12.13
N TYR A 372 -7.58 1.83 12.05
CA TYR A 372 -8.45 2.25 13.15
C TYR A 372 -9.68 1.36 13.28
N ALA A 373 -10.09 1.08 14.52
CA ALA A 373 -11.35 0.37 14.80
C ALA A 373 -12.58 1.17 14.37
N LYS A 374 -12.45 2.50 14.34
CA LYS A 374 -13.41 3.44 13.74
C LYS A 374 -12.63 4.57 13.06
N PRO A 375 -12.96 4.96 11.81
CA PRO A 375 -12.27 6.05 11.13
C PRO A 375 -12.20 7.34 11.95
N VAL A 376 -11.05 8.02 11.91
CA VAL A 376 -10.84 9.29 12.61
C VAL A 376 -11.19 10.44 11.67
N SER A 377 -12.39 11.01 11.83
CA SER A 377 -12.81 12.19 11.06
C SER A 377 -12.00 13.44 11.46
N LEU A 378 -11.37 14.06 10.47
CA LEU A 378 -10.63 15.32 10.56
C LEU A 378 -11.27 16.37 9.64
N THR A 379 -11.45 17.58 10.14
CA THR A 379 -12.06 18.68 9.38
C THR A 379 -11.03 19.49 8.60
N LYS A 380 -11.48 20.10 7.51
CA LYS A 380 -10.74 21.08 6.71
C LYS A 380 -10.03 22.11 7.60
N GLY A 381 -8.77 22.38 7.28
CA GLY A 381 -7.91 23.29 8.03
C GLY A 381 -7.22 22.66 9.24
N THR A 382 -7.54 21.41 9.60
CA THR A 382 -6.72 20.61 10.53
C THR A 382 -5.30 20.47 9.98
N THR A 383 -4.31 20.68 10.84
CA THR A 383 -2.90 20.42 10.52
C THR A 383 -2.53 19.05 11.06
N ILE A 384 -2.21 18.11 10.16
CA ILE A 384 -1.61 16.82 10.50
C ILE A 384 -0.10 17.05 10.61
N SER A 385 0.55 16.54 11.65
CA SER A 385 2.01 16.59 11.79
C SER A 385 2.58 15.25 12.23
N MET A 386 3.87 15.07 11.92
CA MET A 386 4.68 13.97 12.44
C MET A 386 5.92 14.49 13.14
N ARG A 387 6.47 13.68 14.05
CA ARG A 387 7.75 13.90 14.70
C ARG A 387 8.47 12.57 14.89
N TYR A 388 9.73 12.52 14.49
CA TYR A 388 10.65 11.42 14.77
C TYR A 388 11.84 11.91 15.61
N SER A 389 12.38 11.03 16.46
CA SER A 389 13.66 11.25 17.17
C SER A 389 14.61 10.07 16.97
N TYR A 390 15.88 10.34 16.69
CA TYR A 390 16.93 9.35 16.40
C TYR A 390 18.10 9.41 17.38
N ASP A 391 18.67 8.24 17.71
CA ASP A 391 19.89 8.08 18.52
C ASP A 391 20.96 7.34 17.70
N ASN A 392 21.93 8.10 17.21
CA ASN A 392 23.13 7.63 16.52
C ASN A 392 24.35 7.54 17.45
N SER A 393 24.14 7.34 18.75
CA SER A 393 25.22 7.13 19.71
C SER A 393 25.57 5.66 19.87
N ALA A 394 26.75 5.40 20.45
CA ALA A 394 27.18 4.06 20.81
C ALA A 394 26.35 3.44 21.96
N GLY A 395 25.42 4.20 22.56
CA GLY A 395 24.46 3.70 23.54
C GLY A 395 23.21 3.06 22.93
N ASN A 396 22.89 3.38 21.67
CA ASN A 396 21.78 2.75 20.96
C ASN A 396 22.19 1.33 20.52
N LEU A 397 21.69 0.32 21.24
CA LEU A 397 21.94 -1.10 20.93
C LEU A 397 21.29 -1.56 19.60
N ARG A 398 20.40 -0.76 18.99
CA ARG A 398 19.87 -1.00 17.64
C ARG A 398 20.76 -0.40 16.53
N ASN A 399 21.71 0.49 16.85
CA ASN A 399 22.59 1.13 15.85
C ASN A 399 23.49 0.08 15.17
N PRO A 400 23.42 -0.10 13.84
CA PRO A 400 24.21 -1.12 13.14
C PRO A 400 25.71 -0.76 13.01
N ALA A 401 26.11 0.47 13.33
CA ALA A 401 27.48 0.96 13.19
C ALA A 401 28.19 1.04 14.56
N HIS A 402 29.29 0.29 14.70
CA HIS A 402 30.15 0.31 15.88
C HIS A 402 31.63 0.46 15.44
N PRO A 403 32.26 1.65 15.59
CA PRO A 403 31.71 2.89 16.16
C PRO A 403 30.62 3.52 15.28
N PRO A 404 29.77 4.40 15.83
CA PRO A 404 28.78 5.13 15.05
C PRO A 404 29.44 5.98 13.95
N ARG A 405 28.71 6.16 12.85
CA ARG A 405 29.09 6.96 11.68
C ARG A 405 27.98 7.95 11.36
N ARG A 406 28.26 9.01 10.59
CA ARG A 406 27.21 9.91 10.07
C ARG A 406 26.23 9.11 9.21
N VAL A 407 24.93 9.33 9.38
CA VAL A 407 23.86 8.64 8.64
C VAL A 407 22.92 9.68 8.03
N THR A 408 22.62 9.52 6.75
CA THR A 408 21.71 10.39 5.99
C THR A 408 20.44 9.63 5.61
N ALA A 409 19.47 10.32 4.99
CA ALA A 409 18.39 9.63 4.28
C ALA A 409 18.92 8.61 3.26
N GLY A 410 18.22 7.48 3.12
CA GLY A 410 18.52 6.48 2.11
C GLY A 410 17.63 5.24 2.22
N LEU A 411 17.58 4.45 1.14
CA LEU A 411 16.72 3.27 1.08
C LEU A 411 17.19 2.12 1.99
N ARG A 412 18.48 2.05 2.36
CA ARG A 412 19.02 0.90 3.11
C ARG A 412 18.63 1.01 4.58
N SER A 413 18.44 -0.14 5.23
CA SER A 413 18.29 -0.19 6.70
C SER A 413 19.48 0.40 7.48
N SER A 414 20.65 0.54 6.85
CA SER A 414 21.85 1.22 7.40
C SER A 414 21.87 2.74 7.22
N ASP A 415 20.93 3.25 6.44
CA ASP A 415 20.61 4.65 6.19
C ASP A 415 19.33 4.96 7.01
N GLU A 416 18.75 6.17 6.94
CA GLU A 416 17.50 6.47 7.66
C GLU A 416 16.35 6.94 6.77
N MET A 417 15.13 6.88 7.33
CA MET A 417 13.89 7.38 6.74
C MET A 417 12.99 7.95 7.83
N ALA A 418 12.18 8.96 7.48
CA ALA A 418 11.26 9.59 8.42
C ALA A 418 9.90 9.75 7.77
N HIS A 419 9.08 8.69 7.67
CA HIS A 419 7.77 8.79 6.99
C HIS A 419 6.59 8.52 7.93
N LEU A 420 5.49 9.23 7.72
CA LEU A 420 4.17 8.85 8.22
C LEU A 420 3.17 8.91 7.06
N GLN A 421 2.69 7.75 6.64
CA GLN A 421 1.60 7.66 5.68
C GLN A 421 0.26 7.53 6.42
N LEU A 422 -0.76 8.22 5.92
CA LEU A 422 -2.14 8.10 6.37
C LEU A 422 -3.01 7.70 5.18
N GLN A 423 -3.70 6.57 5.30
CA GLN A 423 -4.76 6.20 4.36
C GLN A 423 -6.03 6.97 4.75
N VAL A 424 -6.54 7.79 3.83
CA VAL A 424 -7.71 8.61 4.05
C VAL A 424 -8.78 8.43 2.97
N ALA A 425 -10.04 8.59 3.37
CA ALA A 425 -11.16 8.78 2.45
C ALA A 425 -11.59 10.25 2.46
N ALA A 426 -11.69 10.86 1.28
CA ALA A 426 -12.29 12.18 1.10
C ALA A 426 -13.82 12.05 0.93
N ARG A 427 -14.57 13.17 1.00
CA ARG A 427 -16.04 13.15 0.89
C ARG A 427 -16.54 13.04 -0.56
N THR A 428 -15.83 13.64 -1.51
CA THR A 428 -16.21 13.70 -2.93
C THR A 428 -15.00 13.57 -3.86
N ASP A 429 -15.21 13.32 -5.15
CA ASP A 429 -14.13 13.33 -6.15
C ASP A 429 -13.48 14.70 -6.29
N GLN A 430 -14.24 15.79 -6.08
CA GLN A 430 -13.69 17.14 -6.01
C GLN A 430 -12.75 17.31 -4.81
N ASP A 431 -13.08 16.72 -3.66
CA ASP A 431 -12.20 16.74 -2.50
C ASP A 431 -10.93 15.91 -2.73
N VAL A 432 -11.02 14.79 -3.47
CA VAL A 432 -9.85 14.03 -3.93
C VAL A 432 -8.95 14.89 -4.81
N ALA A 433 -9.51 15.60 -5.80
CA ALA A 433 -8.74 16.47 -6.68
C ALA A 433 -8.01 17.58 -5.90
N LEU A 434 -8.72 18.27 -5.00
CA LEU A 434 -8.15 19.30 -4.12
C LEU A 434 -7.08 18.74 -3.18
N LEU A 435 -7.27 17.53 -2.65
CA LEU A 435 -6.29 16.89 -1.78
C LEU A 435 -5.04 16.47 -2.54
N LYS A 436 -5.16 15.84 -3.71
CA LYS A 436 -4.03 15.50 -4.59
C LYS A 436 -3.24 16.74 -4.98
N GLU A 437 -3.92 17.82 -5.39
CA GLU A 437 -3.25 19.06 -5.76
C GLU A 437 -2.44 19.65 -4.60
N ALA A 438 -3.04 19.72 -3.41
CA ALA A 438 -2.39 20.23 -2.20
C ALA A 438 -1.18 19.36 -1.79
N LEU A 439 -1.28 18.03 -1.90
CA LEU A 439 -0.17 17.12 -1.62
C LEU A 439 0.99 17.31 -2.59
N SER A 440 0.73 17.37 -3.90
CA SER A 440 1.78 17.60 -4.91
C SER A 440 2.44 18.97 -4.73
N ARG A 441 1.66 20.02 -4.38
CA ARG A 441 2.20 21.35 -4.03
C ARG A 441 3.07 21.29 -2.78
N HIS A 442 2.62 20.65 -1.70
CA HIS A 442 3.40 20.47 -0.46
C HIS A 442 4.74 19.76 -0.72
N GLN A 443 4.74 18.73 -1.58
CA GLN A 443 5.96 18.03 -1.96
C GLN A 443 6.92 18.93 -2.77
N ILE A 444 6.42 19.73 -3.71
CA ILE A 444 7.23 20.73 -4.44
C ILE A 444 7.76 21.83 -3.52
N GLU A 445 6.99 22.26 -2.51
CA GLU A 445 7.43 23.25 -1.52
C GLU A 445 8.59 22.71 -0.65
N LYS A 446 8.54 21.43 -0.28
CA LYS A 446 9.61 20.74 0.45
C LYS A 446 10.83 20.43 -0.42
N ASN A 447 10.61 20.00 -1.66
CA ASN A 447 11.65 19.63 -2.62
C ASN A 447 11.31 20.18 -4.02
N PRO A 448 11.71 21.42 -4.35
CA PRO A 448 11.46 22.01 -5.67
C PRO A 448 12.12 21.25 -6.83
N GLY A 449 13.10 20.39 -6.56
CA GLY A 449 13.77 19.53 -7.53
C GLY A 449 13.10 18.18 -7.77
N ASP A 450 11.95 17.90 -7.14
CA ASP A 450 11.22 16.64 -7.28
C ASP A 450 10.45 16.59 -8.63
N ALA A 451 11.07 16.00 -9.65
CA ALA A 451 10.48 15.88 -10.99
C ALA A 451 9.13 15.16 -10.99
N TRP A 452 8.99 14.11 -10.16
CA TRP A 452 7.74 13.34 -10.03
C TRP A 452 6.64 14.19 -9.40
N ALA A 453 6.94 14.99 -8.37
CA ALA A 453 5.95 15.89 -7.78
C ALA A 453 5.44 16.97 -8.76
N HIS A 454 6.29 17.48 -9.67
CA HIS A 454 5.83 18.36 -10.75
C HIS A 454 5.00 17.60 -11.79
N TYR A 455 5.36 16.37 -12.16
CA TYR A 455 4.56 15.52 -13.06
C TYR A 455 3.18 15.18 -12.48
N ASP A 456 3.11 14.82 -11.19
CA ASP A 456 1.86 14.55 -10.49
C ASP A 456 0.97 15.80 -10.42
N LEU A 457 1.55 16.96 -10.07
CA LEU A 457 0.81 18.22 -10.11
C LEU A 457 0.35 18.56 -11.55
N ALA A 458 1.14 18.23 -12.58
CA ALA A 458 0.74 18.44 -13.97
C ALA A 458 -0.47 17.57 -14.38
N ASN A 459 -0.50 16.30 -13.95
CA ASN A 459 -1.67 15.44 -14.15
C ASN A 459 -2.91 16.00 -13.44
N VAL A 460 -2.77 16.41 -12.16
CA VAL A 460 -3.90 16.96 -11.39
C VAL A 460 -4.42 18.27 -11.99
N LEU A 461 -3.54 19.18 -12.41
CA LEU A 461 -3.94 20.43 -13.05
C LEU A 461 -4.62 20.19 -14.40
N ARG A 462 -4.14 19.23 -15.20
CA ARG A 462 -4.80 18.81 -16.46
C ARG A 462 -6.22 18.32 -16.17
N ASP A 463 -6.38 17.42 -15.20
CA ASP A 463 -7.66 16.82 -14.86
C ASP A 463 -8.64 17.85 -14.25
N ASN A 464 -8.12 18.89 -13.60
CA ASN A 464 -8.86 20.07 -13.13
C ASN A 464 -9.15 21.11 -14.23
N GLY A 465 -8.61 20.95 -15.44
CA GLY A 465 -8.76 21.88 -16.57
C GLY A 465 -7.84 23.10 -16.57
N ASP A 466 -6.86 23.20 -15.66
CA ASP A 466 -5.78 24.20 -15.72
C ASP A 466 -4.67 23.73 -16.68
N ILE A 467 -4.96 23.89 -17.97
CA ILE A 467 -4.10 23.44 -19.08
C ILE A 467 -2.75 24.16 -19.07
N ASP A 468 -2.74 25.48 -18.87
CA ASP A 468 -1.50 26.27 -18.85
C ASP A 468 -0.62 25.90 -17.64
N GLY A 469 -1.24 25.73 -16.45
CA GLY A 469 -0.57 25.23 -15.26
C GLY A 469 0.00 23.83 -15.45
N ALA A 470 -0.76 22.92 -16.07
CA ALA A 470 -0.31 21.57 -16.39
C ALA A 470 0.88 21.56 -17.37
N ILE A 471 0.81 22.30 -18.48
CA ILE A 471 1.92 22.43 -19.45
C ILE A 471 3.17 22.99 -18.77
N ALA A 472 3.02 24.01 -17.90
CA ALA A 472 4.14 24.57 -17.16
C ALA A 472 4.79 23.54 -16.21
N ARG A 473 3.99 22.69 -15.54
CA ARG A 473 4.49 21.67 -14.63
C ARG A 473 5.11 20.47 -15.34
N TYR A 474 4.55 19.99 -16.45
CA TYR A 474 5.22 18.99 -17.29
C TYR A 474 6.58 19.48 -17.80
N ARG A 475 6.66 20.74 -18.25
CA ARG A 475 7.94 21.33 -18.69
C ARG A 475 8.97 21.42 -17.58
N GLU A 476 8.56 21.72 -16.34
CA GLU A 476 9.47 21.74 -15.19
C GLU A 476 9.91 20.32 -14.77
N ALA A 477 8.99 19.35 -14.77
CA ALA A 477 9.31 17.93 -14.57
C ALA A 477 10.36 17.46 -15.60
N LEU A 478 10.17 17.77 -16.88
CA LEU A 478 11.10 17.43 -17.98
C LEU A 478 12.40 18.26 -17.95
N ARG A 479 12.41 19.43 -17.31
CA ARG A 479 13.65 20.20 -17.07
C ARG A 479 14.51 19.55 -15.97
N LEU A 480 13.87 18.90 -15.00
CA LEU A 480 14.51 18.19 -13.89
C LEU A 480 14.91 16.75 -14.27
N ALA A 481 14.06 16.05 -15.02
CA ALA A 481 14.27 14.70 -15.53
C ALA A 481 13.94 14.63 -17.04
N PRO A 482 14.92 14.95 -17.93
CA PRO A 482 14.74 14.95 -19.38
C PRO A 482 14.51 13.57 -20.01
N ASP A 483 14.61 12.51 -19.23
CA ASP A 483 14.37 11.11 -19.57
C ASP A 483 13.06 10.56 -18.97
N HIS A 484 12.14 11.42 -18.53
CA HIS A 484 10.84 11.00 -18.04
C HIS A 484 9.84 10.74 -19.18
N GLY A 485 9.82 9.50 -19.71
CA GLY A 485 9.03 9.12 -20.88
C GLY A 485 7.52 9.38 -20.74
N ALA A 486 6.92 9.02 -19.60
CA ALA A 486 5.51 9.32 -19.31
C ALA A 486 5.19 10.83 -19.31
N ALA A 487 6.07 11.69 -18.78
CA ALA A 487 5.88 13.14 -18.81
C ALA A 487 5.94 13.71 -20.24
N HIS A 488 6.83 13.19 -21.09
CA HIS A 488 6.85 13.50 -22.52
C HIS A 488 5.54 13.07 -23.20
N ASN A 489 5.08 11.83 -23.01
CA ASN A 489 3.83 11.36 -23.61
C ASN A 489 2.62 12.21 -23.17
N ASN A 490 2.46 12.46 -21.87
CA ASN A 490 1.30 13.19 -21.35
C ASN A 490 1.30 14.67 -21.75
N LEU A 491 2.49 15.31 -21.83
CA LEU A 491 2.61 16.64 -22.42
C LEU A 491 2.25 16.61 -23.91
N GLY A 492 2.68 15.58 -24.64
CA GLY A 492 2.31 15.37 -26.05
C GLY A 492 0.79 15.30 -26.26
N VAL A 493 0.08 14.51 -25.43
CA VAL A 493 -1.40 14.42 -25.45
C VAL A 493 -2.02 15.80 -25.22
N LEU A 494 -1.59 16.49 -24.17
CA LEU A 494 -2.13 17.80 -23.81
C LEU A 494 -1.91 18.86 -24.91
N LEU A 495 -0.75 18.83 -25.58
CA LEU A 495 -0.44 19.69 -26.72
C LEU A 495 -1.29 19.34 -27.95
N ALA A 496 -1.54 18.05 -28.21
CA ALA A 496 -2.34 17.58 -29.34
C ALA A 496 -3.81 18.00 -29.22
N ASP A 497 -4.41 17.84 -28.03
CA ASP A 497 -5.79 18.22 -27.73
C ASP A 497 -6.03 19.74 -27.90
N HIS A 498 -4.98 20.53 -27.70
CA HIS A 498 -4.98 22.00 -27.89
C HIS A 498 -4.44 22.43 -29.27
N GLY A 499 -4.40 21.51 -30.25
CA GLY A 499 -4.08 21.78 -31.65
C GLY A 499 -2.59 22.01 -31.96
N GLN A 500 -1.70 21.87 -30.98
CA GLN A 500 -0.25 22.09 -31.12
C GLN A 500 0.47 20.84 -31.65
N LEU A 501 -0.05 20.26 -32.73
CA LEU A 501 0.31 18.93 -33.24
C LEU A 501 1.81 18.72 -33.51
N GLU A 502 2.57 19.71 -33.99
CA GLU A 502 4.02 19.55 -34.17
C GLU A 502 4.75 19.38 -32.84
N GLN A 503 4.42 20.21 -31.84
CA GLN A 503 5.03 20.09 -30.51
C GLN A 503 4.65 18.75 -29.86
N ALA A 504 3.43 18.27 -30.10
CA ALA A 504 3.00 16.94 -29.65
C ALA A 504 3.83 15.83 -30.30
N ILE A 505 4.04 15.88 -31.63
CA ILE A 505 4.90 14.94 -32.37
C ILE A 505 6.32 14.93 -31.79
N ASP A 506 6.91 16.10 -31.54
CA ASP A 506 8.24 16.22 -30.92
C ASP A 506 8.28 15.56 -29.54
N GLN A 507 7.25 15.76 -28.69
CA GLN A 507 7.18 15.11 -27.38
C GLN A 507 7.01 13.59 -27.48
N TYR A 508 6.17 13.07 -28.38
CA TYR A 508 6.04 11.62 -28.55
C TYR A 508 7.32 10.97 -29.09
N LEU A 509 8.06 11.67 -29.97
CA LEU A 509 9.38 11.21 -30.45
C LEU A 509 10.44 11.21 -29.34
N LEU A 510 10.33 12.10 -28.35
CA LEU A 510 11.17 12.07 -27.15
C LEU A 510 10.74 10.94 -26.20
N ALA A 511 9.44 10.74 -25.96
CA ALA A 511 8.91 9.61 -25.20
C ALA A 511 9.40 8.27 -25.80
N LEU A 512 9.32 8.09 -27.12
CA LEU A 512 9.81 6.90 -27.83
C LEU A 512 11.34 6.79 -27.93
N ARG A 513 12.09 7.84 -27.59
CA ARG A 513 13.55 7.77 -27.44
C ARG A 513 13.94 7.18 -26.08
N VAL A 514 13.19 7.54 -25.03
CA VAL A 514 13.36 6.99 -23.67
C VAL A 514 12.79 5.57 -23.60
N GLU A 515 11.56 5.40 -24.08
CA GLU A 515 10.78 4.16 -24.03
C GLU A 515 10.33 3.73 -25.44
N PRO A 516 11.22 3.12 -26.24
CA PRO A 516 10.90 2.70 -27.61
C PRO A 516 9.68 1.78 -27.72
N ASP A 517 9.38 1.03 -26.66
CA ASP A 517 8.32 0.02 -26.57
C ASP A 517 7.08 0.51 -25.80
N SER A 518 6.93 1.84 -25.62
CA SER A 518 5.68 2.43 -25.11
C SER A 518 4.55 2.33 -26.14
N ALA A 519 3.55 1.47 -25.87
CA ALA A 519 2.40 1.29 -26.76
C ALA A 519 1.62 2.60 -26.94
N ASP A 520 1.34 3.31 -25.84
CA ASP A 520 0.67 4.60 -25.83
C ASP A 520 1.40 5.64 -26.68
N ALA A 521 2.71 5.81 -26.52
CA ALA A 521 3.46 6.80 -27.29
C ALA A 521 3.51 6.47 -28.80
N ASN A 522 3.54 5.18 -29.18
CA ASN A 522 3.41 4.78 -30.58
C ASN A 522 1.98 5.09 -31.11
N PHE A 523 0.94 4.76 -30.35
CA PHE A 523 -0.46 5.05 -30.72
C PHE A 523 -0.72 6.55 -30.84
N ASN A 524 -0.28 7.36 -29.87
CA ASN A 524 -0.46 8.80 -29.84
C ASN A 524 0.31 9.53 -30.94
N LEU A 525 1.54 9.10 -31.25
CA LEU A 525 2.27 9.58 -32.42
C LEU A 525 1.53 9.20 -33.72
N GLY A 526 0.99 7.98 -33.80
CA GLY A 526 0.17 7.53 -34.92
C GLY A 526 -1.06 8.42 -35.13
N ASN A 527 -1.76 8.78 -34.05
CA ASN A 527 -2.89 9.71 -34.07
C ASN A 527 -2.49 11.09 -34.62
N ALA A 528 -1.39 11.66 -34.13
CA ALA A 528 -0.90 12.96 -34.56
C ALA A 528 -0.43 12.97 -36.03
N LEU A 529 0.28 11.93 -36.48
CA LEU A 529 0.68 11.77 -37.88
C LEU A 529 -0.53 11.54 -38.80
N SER A 530 -1.54 10.78 -38.35
CA SER A 530 -2.80 10.60 -39.07
C SER A 530 -3.56 11.93 -39.21
N ALA A 531 -3.58 12.78 -38.18
CA ALA A 531 -4.16 14.12 -38.24
C ALA A 531 -3.41 15.06 -39.22
N ARG A 532 -2.11 14.81 -39.44
CA ARG A 532 -1.30 15.45 -40.48
C ARG A 532 -1.43 14.82 -41.88
N GLY A 533 -2.30 13.83 -42.07
CA GLY A 533 -2.47 13.12 -43.35
C GLY A 533 -1.32 12.17 -43.70
N ARG A 534 -0.39 11.92 -42.76
CA ARG A 534 0.70 10.95 -42.90
C ARG A 534 0.22 9.54 -42.57
N THR A 535 -0.80 9.08 -43.31
CA THR A 535 -1.55 7.85 -43.01
C THR A 535 -0.68 6.59 -43.04
N SER A 536 0.33 6.51 -43.91
CA SER A 536 1.25 5.36 -43.96
C SER A 536 2.08 5.24 -42.68
N ASP A 537 2.67 6.34 -42.22
CA ASP A 537 3.48 6.34 -40.99
C ASP A 537 2.61 6.02 -39.76
N ALA A 538 1.36 6.49 -39.76
CA ALA A 538 0.39 6.16 -38.71
C ALA A 538 0.05 4.65 -38.68
N ILE A 539 -0.09 4.00 -39.83
CA ILE A 539 -0.32 2.54 -39.92
C ILE A 539 0.81 1.76 -39.26
N ASP A 540 2.08 2.08 -39.57
CA ASP A 540 3.24 1.38 -39.02
C ASP A 540 3.32 1.53 -37.49
N LEU A 541 2.97 2.71 -36.98
CA LEU A 541 2.92 3.01 -35.55
C LEU A 541 1.75 2.33 -34.83
N TYR A 542 0.53 2.33 -35.37
CA TYR A 542 -0.59 1.58 -34.79
C TYR A 542 -0.30 0.07 -34.78
N GLN A 543 0.29 -0.47 -35.85
CA GLN A 543 0.73 -1.86 -35.88
C GLN A 543 1.81 -2.15 -34.83
N LYS A 544 2.71 -1.20 -34.55
CA LYS A 544 3.69 -1.35 -33.47
C LYS A 544 3.02 -1.30 -32.09
N ALA A 545 2.10 -0.37 -31.85
CA ALA A 545 1.31 -0.31 -30.63
C ALA A 545 0.55 -1.64 -30.40
N LEU A 546 -0.12 -2.18 -31.42
CA LEU A 546 -0.84 -3.46 -31.34
C LEU A 546 0.05 -4.70 -31.20
N ARG A 547 1.33 -4.65 -31.59
CA ARG A 547 2.31 -5.70 -31.25
C ARG A 547 2.72 -5.69 -29.78
N LEU A 548 2.74 -4.51 -29.17
CA LEU A 548 3.09 -4.28 -27.76
C LEU A 548 1.87 -4.48 -26.82
N GLU A 549 0.69 -4.16 -27.32
CA GLU A 549 -0.60 -4.27 -26.63
C GLU A 549 -1.72 -4.72 -27.60
N PRO A 550 -1.91 -6.03 -27.80
CA PRO A 550 -2.90 -6.56 -28.75
C PRO A 550 -4.38 -6.30 -28.40
N ASN A 551 -4.67 -5.78 -27.21
CA ASN A 551 -6.04 -5.55 -26.73
C ASN A 551 -6.47 -4.07 -26.80
N MET A 552 -5.68 -3.20 -27.44
CA MET A 552 -5.95 -1.76 -27.55
C MET A 552 -7.04 -1.48 -28.61
N THR A 553 -8.30 -1.50 -28.20
CA THR A 553 -9.49 -1.33 -29.06
C THR A 553 -9.40 -0.08 -29.96
N GLU A 554 -8.97 1.04 -29.42
CA GLU A 554 -8.84 2.33 -30.11
C GLU A 554 -7.77 2.28 -31.21
N ALA A 555 -6.68 1.53 -30.98
CA ALA A 555 -5.64 1.32 -32.00
C ALA A 555 -6.15 0.45 -33.15
N HIS A 556 -6.96 -0.57 -32.88
CA HIS A 556 -7.65 -1.33 -33.94
C HIS A 556 -8.62 -0.46 -34.74
N VAL A 557 -9.43 0.39 -34.09
CA VAL A 557 -10.33 1.34 -34.78
C VAL A 557 -9.53 2.33 -35.63
N ASN A 558 -8.46 2.91 -35.10
CA ASN A 558 -7.66 3.92 -35.80
C ASN A 558 -6.85 3.31 -36.95
N LEU A 559 -6.32 2.09 -36.80
CA LEU A 559 -5.67 1.33 -37.87
C LEU A 559 -6.65 0.93 -38.97
N GLY A 560 -7.85 0.45 -38.60
CA GLY A 560 -8.91 0.13 -39.56
C GLY A 560 -9.34 1.36 -40.37
N ARG A 561 -9.46 2.52 -39.72
CA ARG A 561 -9.76 3.80 -40.40
C ARG A 561 -8.63 4.23 -41.33
N ALA A 562 -7.37 4.06 -40.92
CA ALA A 562 -6.21 4.37 -41.76
C ALA A 562 -6.12 3.47 -43.01
N PHE A 563 -6.41 2.17 -42.87
CA PHE A 563 -6.53 1.25 -44.00
C PHE A 563 -7.68 1.62 -44.94
N ALA A 564 -8.86 1.97 -44.42
CA ALA A 564 -9.99 2.41 -45.23
C ALA A 564 -9.66 3.67 -46.05
N VAL A 565 -8.92 4.63 -45.49
CA VAL A 565 -8.42 5.82 -46.21
C VAL A 565 -7.44 5.45 -47.34
N GLN A 566 -6.67 4.37 -47.19
CA GLN A 566 -5.83 3.82 -48.27
C GLN A 566 -6.58 2.91 -49.26
N GLY A 567 -7.90 2.73 -49.13
CA GLY A 567 -8.68 1.80 -49.95
C GLY A 567 -8.47 0.31 -49.62
N LYS A 568 -7.72 0.00 -48.55
CA LYS A 568 -7.43 -1.34 -48.04
C LYS A 568 -8.60 -1.85 -47.19
N LEU A 569 -9.73 -2.08 -47.86
CA LEU A 569 -11.01 -2.30 -47.19
C LEU A 569 -11.10 -3.66 -46.46
N ASP A 570 -10.45 -4.71 -46.97
CA ASP A 570 -10.43 -6.03 -46.31
C ASP A 570 -9.60 -5.98 -45.01
N GLU A 571 -8.43 -5.34 -45.04
CA GLU A 571 -7.63 -5.09 -43.84
C GLU A 571 -8.39 -4.22 -42.84
N ALA A 572 -9.11 -3.19 -43.30
CA ALA A 572 -9.97 -2.36 -42.45
C ALA A 572 -11.05 -3.18 -41.74
N VAL A 573 -11.77 -4.05 -42.48
CA VAL A 573 -12.77 -4.97 -41.91
C VAL A 573 -12.16 -5.91 -40.87
N ALA A 574 -10.94 -6.42 -41.11
CA ALA A 574 -10.25 -7.28 -40.14
C ALA A 574 -9.98 -6.54 -38.82
N GLN A 575 -9.49 -5.30 -38.87
CA GLN A 575 -9.22 -4.52 -37.66
C GLN A 575 -10.50 -4.09 -36.92
N PHE A 576 -11.55 -3.66 -37.64
CA PHE A 576 -12.81 -3.30 -36.98
C PHE A 576 -13.52 -4.50 -36.35
N ARG A 577 -13.36 -5.71 -36.91
CA ARG A 577 -13.85 -6.94 -36.26
C ARG A 577 -13.12 -7.24 -34.95
N GLU A 578 -11.82 -7.02 -34.89
CA GLU A 578 -11.06 -7.22 -33.66
C GLU A 578 -11.42 -6.18 -32.60
N ALA A 579 -11.63 -4.91 -33.00
CA ALA A 579 -12.19 -3.89 -32.11
C ALA A 579 -13.58 -4.30 -31.55
N VAL A 580 -14.48 -4.83 -32.39
CA VAL A 580 -15.80 -5.35 -31.95
C VAL A 580 -15.66 -6.62 -31.08
N ARG A 581 -14.62 -7.44 -31.27
CA ARG A 581 -14.33 -8.61 -30.44
C ARG A 581 -13.83 -8.21 -29.04
N LEU A 582 -13.03 -7.16 -28.97
CA LEU A 582 -12.50 -6.60 -27.72
C LEU A 582 -13.58 -5.79 -26.95
N ASP A 583 -14.36 -4.98 -27.67
CA ASP A 583 -15.49 -4.22 -27.13
C ASP A 583 -16.74 -4.33 -28.02
N ALA A 584 -17.61 -5.29 -27.69
CA ALA A 584 -18.93 -5.47 -28.30
C ALA A 584 -19.97 -4.39 -27.89
N GLY A 585 -19.55 -3.42 -27.09
CA GLY A 585 -20.26 -2.19 -26.72
C GLY A 585 -19.81 -0.96 -27.52
N SER A 586 -18.84 -1.06 -28.43
CA SER A 586 -18.37 0.09 -29.22
C SER A 586 -19.29 0.40 -30.41
N ALA A 587 -20.16 1.40 -30.26
CA ALA A 587 -21.00 1.90 -31.36
C ALA A 587 -20.17 2.43 -32.54
N GLU A 588 -19.00 3.03 -32.27
CA GLU A 588 -18.08 3.47 -33.32
C GLU A 588 -17.51 2.28 -34.10
N ALA A 589 -17.00 1.24 -33.42
CA ALA A 589 -16.41 0.08 -34.10
C ALA A 589 -17.44 -0.62 -34.99
N HIS A 590 -18.67 -0.82 -34.51
CA HIS A 590 -19.77 -1.35 -35.30
C HIS A 590 -20.11 -0.45 -36.51
N ASN A 591 -20.22 0.88 -36.33
CA ASN A 591 -20.46 1.78 -37.45
C ASN A 591 -19.33 1.73 -38.49
N ASN A 592 -18.07 1.71 -38.05
CA ASN A 592 -16.92 1.73 -38.96
C ASN A 592 -16.75 0.39 -39.70
N LEU A 593 -17.02 -0.73 -39.02
CA LEU A 593 -17.12 -2.06 -39.64
C LEU A 593 -18.21 -2.09 -40.71
N GLY A 594 -19.40 -1.59 -40.41
CA GLY A 594 -20.50 -1.49 -41.37
C GLY A 594 -20.15 -0.62 -42.59
N ALA A 595 -19.47 0.50 -42.38
CA ALA A 595 -19.05 1.38 -43.47
C ALA A 595 -18.02 0.71 -44.41
N ALA A 596 -17.07 -0.03 -43.86
CA ALA A 596 -16.09 -0.80 -44.64
C ALA A 596 -16.76 -1.96 -45.41
N LEU A 597 -17.63 -2.73 -44.76
CA LEU A 597 -18.42 -3.81 -45.37
C LEU A 597 -19.31 -3.29 -46.52
N GLY A 598 -20.00 -2.16 -46.30
CA GLY A 598 -20.84 -1.54 -47.32
C GLY A 598 -20.04 -1.01 -48.52
N SER A 599 -18.78 -0.60 -48.30
CA SER A 599 -17.84 -0.21 -49.36
C SER A 599 -17.32 -1.41 -50.17
N LEU A 600 -17.23 -2.59 -49.54
CA LEU A 600 -16.99 -3.88 -50.20
C LEU A 600 -18.26 -4.49 -50.85
N GLY A 601 -19.40 -3.78 -50.84
CA GLY A 601 -20.67 -4.28 -51.38
C GLY A 601 -21.39 -5.32 -50.51
N ARG A 602 -20.88 -5.61 -49.30
CA ARG A 602 -21.48 -6.54 -48.32
C ARG A 602 -22.60 -5.84 -47.54
N LEU A 603 -23.62 -5.38 -48.26
CA LEU A 603 -24.65 -4.47 -47.74
C LEU A 603 -25.49 -5.07 -46.61
N ASP A 604 -25.81 -6.37 -46.67
CA ASP A 604 -26.59 -7.04 -45.62
C ASP A 604 -25.83 -7.12 -44.29
N ASP A 605 -24.53 -7.47 -44.34
CA ASP A 605 -23.66 -7.47 -43.16
C ASP A 605 -23.57 -6.04 -42.59
N ALA A 606 -23.34 -5.05 -43.46
CA ALA A 606 -23.26 -3.64 -43.07
C ALA A 606 -24.53 -3.13 -42.37
N ILE A 607 -25.72 -3.49 -42.86
CA ILE A 607 -27.00 -3.19 -42.24
C ILE A 607 -27.12 -3.80 -40.83
N GLY A 608 -26.59 -5.02 -40.63
CA GLY A 608 -26.51 -5.66 -39.32
C GLY A 608 -25.68 -4.82 -38.33
N GLU A 609 -24.48 -4.41 -38.75
CA GLU A 609 -23.56 -3.64 -37.94
C GLU A 609 -24.08 -2.23 -37.61
N PHE A 610 -24.66 -1.50 -38.57
CA PHE A 610 -25.27 -0.19 -38.29
C PHE A 610 -26.46 -0.29 -37.33
N ARG A 611 -27.27 -1.35 -37.43
CA ARG A 611 -28.34 -1.62 -36.47
C ARG A 611 -27.78 -1.90 -35.08
N ARG A 612 -26.66 -2.60 -34.97
CA ARG A 612 -25.99 -2.86 -33.69
C ARG A 612 -25.43 -1.58 -33.07
N ALA A 613 -24.77 -0.73 -33.87
CA ALA A 613 -24.35 0.60 -33.45
C ALA A 613 -25.52 1.44 -32.91
N LEU A 614 -26.68 1.42 -33.58
CA LEU A 614 -27.89 2.15 -33.14
C LEU A 614 -28.64 1.50 -31.96
N GLN A 615 -28.41 0.21 -31.66
CA GLN A 615 -28.90 -0.41 -30.42
C GLN A 615 -28.09 0.05 -29.20
N ILE A 616 -26.78 0.22 -29.40
CA ILE A 616 -25.83 0.68 -28.37
C ILE A 616 -26.00 2.19 -28.16
N GLU A 617 -26.00 2.98 -29.24
CA GLU A 617 -26.13 4.43 -29.22
C GLU A 617 -27.28 4.87 -30.16
N PRO A 618 -28.54 4.92 -29.67
CA PRO A 618 -29.70 5.27 -30.48
C PRO A 618 -29.64 6.64 -31.18
N ASN A 619 -28.81 7.54 -30.66
CA ASN A 619 -28.65 8.91 -31.17
C ASN A 619 -27.60 9.03 -32.28
N ASN A 620 -26.76 8.02 -32.52
CA ASN A 620 -25.63 8.07 -33.47
C ASN A 620 -26.09 8.46 -34.90
N ALA A 621 -25.84 9.72 -35.29
CA ALA A 621 -26.29 10.25 -36.57
C ALA A 621 -25.60 9.58 -37.77
N ARG A 622 -24.28 9.36 -37.67
CA ARG A 622 -23.48 8.72 -38.73
C ARG A 622 -23.97 7.30 -39.02
N ALA A 623 -24.23 6.49 -37.98
CA ALA A 623 -24.77 5.14 -38.14
C ALA A 623 -26.17 5.14 -38.77
N ARG A 624 -27.01 6.13 -38.42
CA ARG A 624 -28.37 6.28 -38.99
C ARG A 624 -28.34 6.64 -40.48
N ASP A 625 -27.48 7.57 -40.88
CA ASP A 625 -27.30 7.92 -42.29
C ASP A 625 -26.66 6.79 -43.10
N ASN A 626 -25.64 6.13 -42.56
CA ASN A 626 -25.02 4.97 -43.20
C ASN A 626 -26.02 3.81 -43.38
N LEU A 627 -26.87 3.53 -42.38
CA LEU A 627 -27.95 2.54 -42.48
C LEU A 627 -28.96 2.90 -43.56
N ARG A 628 -29.38 4.17 -43.65
CA ARG A 628 -30.29 4.66 -44.69
C ARG A 628 -29.70 4.43 -46.07
N VAL A 629 -28.46 4.86 -46.30
CA VAL A 629 -27.76 4.68 -47.60
C VAL A 629 -27.56 3.20 -47.94
N ALA A 630 -27.31 2.32 -46.96
CA ALA A 630 -27.19 0.88 -47.20
C ALA A 630 -28.54 0.25 -47.58
N LEU A 631 -29.64 0.62 -46.91
CA LEU A 631 -30.99 0.15 -47.22
C LEU A 631 -31.47 0.62 -48.60
N GLU A 632 -31.19 1.88 -48.97
CA GLU A 632 -31.47 2.42 -50.32
C GLU A 632 -30.76 1.61 -51.42
N LYS A 633 -29.52 1.14 -51.17
CA LYS A 633 -28.74 0.32 -52.11
C LYS A 633 -29.19 -1.14 -52.23
N VAL A 634 -29.74 -1.73 -51.17
CA VAL A 634 -30.31 -3.10 -51.23
C VAL A 634 -31.67 -3.11 -51.95
N GLY A 635 -32.40 -2.00 -51.90
CA GLY A 635 -33.73 -1.89 -52.50
C GLY A 635 -34.80 -2.71 -51.76
N PRO A 636 -36.06 -2.66 -52.23
CA PRO A 636 -37.11 -3.48 -51.67
C PRO A 636 -36.87 -4.95 -52.01
N ARG A 637 -36.52 -5.77 -51.01
CA ARG A 637 -36.50 -7.23 -51.16
C ARG A 637 -37.86 -7.70 -51.67
N ALA A 638 -37.87 -8.39 -52.82
CA ALA A 638 -39.07 -9.02 -53.34
C ALA A 638 -39.63 -10.02 -52.30
N LYS A 639 -40.96 -10.04 -52.16
CA LYS A 639 -41.67 -10.90 -51.20
C LYS A 639 -41.71 -12.36 -51.65
#